data_AF-A0A4D6NPF1-F1
#
_entry.id   AF-A0A4D6NPF1-F1
#
_cell.length_a   1.000
_cell.length_b   1.000
_cell.length_c   1.000
_cell.angle_alpha   90.00
_cell.angle_beta   90.00
_cell.angle_gamma   90.00
#
_symmetry.space_group_name_H-M   'P 1'
#
loop_
_entity.id
_entity.type
_entity.pdbx_description
1 polymer ?
#
loop_
_entity_poly.entity_id
_entity_poly.type
_entity_poly.pdbx_seq_one_letter_code
_entity_poly.pdbx_strand_id
1 'polypeptide(L)'
;MSDEDSKKQKKVFDAETASSLVKELRKNFGSGKTRSYEWRVSQVKALLKAMVENEEEIVEALRLDLAKPSLETVVYEIGVIKSSCEVILKELKHWMTPEKVKTSIRTFPSSAEIVPEPLGVVLVISPWNYPILLALDPVLGAIAAGNAVVLKPSEIAPATALLLEKLIEKYMDQSIVRVVQGAVDETTALLQQKWDKIFYTGNGKVGRIVMTAAAKHLTPVLLELGGKSPVVVDSNINLKVAVRRIISGKWGLNNGQACISPDYVITTKDYAPKLVDALKTELQECYGKNPLESEDLSRIVSSNHFARLSKLLNDDKVSGKIVYGGEKDENKLRIAPTILLDVPRDSLIMGEEIFGPLLPIITVNELDESLDVINSGDKALAAYIFTNDKKFKEQFVKNVSAGGLLVNDTTLHVVVDTLPFGGVGESGMGAYHGNSCEVILKELKHWMTPEKVKTSIRTFPSSAEIVPEPLGVVLVISPWNYPILLALDPVLGAIAAGNAVVLKPSEIAPATALLLEKLIEKYMDQSIVRVVQGAVDETTALLQQKWDKIFYTGNGKVGRIVMTAAAKHLTPVLLELGGKSPVVVDSNINLKVAVRRIISGKWGLNNGQACISPDYVITTKDYAPKLVDALKTELQECYGKNPLESEDLSRIVSSNHFARLSKLLNDDKVSGKIVYGGEKDENKLRIAPTILLDVPRDSLIMGEEIFGPLLPIITVNELDESLDVINSGDKALAAYIFTNDKKFKEQFVKNVSAGGLLVNDTTLHVVVDTLPFGGVGESGMGAYHGKFSFDAFTHKKAVL
;
A
#
# COMPACT_ATOMS: atom_id res chain seq x y z
N MET A 1 -43.25 -38.51 7.57
CA MET A 1 -43.01 -37.04 7.55
C MET A 1 -41.97 -36.81 6.46
N SER A 2 -42.16 -35.78 5.63
CA SER A 2 -41.48 -35.62 4.35
C SER A 2 -40.12 -34.90 4.44
N ASP A 3 -39.25 -35.17 3.47
CA ASP A 3 -37.90 -34.58 3.32
C ASP A 3 -37.89 -33.10 2.87
N GLU A 4 -38.94 -32.33 3.17
CA GLU A 4 -39.11 -30.95 2.68
C GLU A 4 -38.69 -29.88 3.71
N ASP A 5 -38.89 -30.12 5.01
CA ASP A 5 -38.63 -29.13 6.08
C ASP A 5 -37.15 -28.98 6.49
N SER A 6 -36.23 -29.79 5.94
CA SER A 6 -34.80 -29.76 6.34
C SER A 6 -33.97 -28.68 5.62
N LYS A 7 -34.50 -28.06 4.56
CA LYS A 7 -33.83 -26.99 3.80
C LYS A 7 -33.90 -25.64 4.54
N LYS A 8 -33.11 -25.51 5.63
CA LYS A 8 -32.62 -24.20 6.06
C LYS A 8 -31.94 -23.53 4.86
N GLN A 9 -32.51 -22.46 4.33
CA GLN A 9 -31.89 -21.68 3.28
C GLN A 9 -30.52 -21.20 3.78
N LYS A 10 -29.44 -21.74 3.20
CA LYS A 10 -28.08 -21.27 3.48
C LYS A 10 -27.99 -19.85 2.94
N LYS A 11 -28.08 -18.86 3.82
CA LYS A 11 -28.21 -17.44 3.44
C LYS A 11 -26.98 -17.05 2.61
N VAL A 12 -27.21 -16.76 1.33
CA VAL A 12 -26.16 -16.41 0.37
C VAL A 12 -25.47 -15.14 0.85
N PHE A 13 -24.14 -15.14 0.92
CA PHE A 13 -23.38 -13.93 1.23
C PHE A 13 -23.24 -13.09 -0.04
N ASP A 14 -24.21 -12.22 -0.25
CA ASP A 14 -24.34 -11.36 -1.44
C ASP A 14 -23.84 -9.93 -1.18
N ALA A 15 -23.96 -9.08 -2.20
CA ALA A 15 -23.52 -7.68 -2.13
C ALA A 15 -24.29 -6.84 -1.08
N GLU A 16 -25.55 -7.17 -0.78
CA GLU A 16 -26.33 -6.49 0.25
C GLU A 16 -25.87 -6.89 1.65
N THR A 17 -25.63 -8.19 1.86
CA THR A 17 -25.05 -8.76 3.08
C THR A 17 -23.65 -8.21 3.34
N ALA A 18 -22.81 -8.12 2.30
CA ALA A 18 -21.49 -7.49 2.37
C ALA A 18 -21.58 -5.99 2.70
N SER A 19 -22.50 -5.23 2.10
CA SER A 19 -22.69 -3.81 2.46
C SER A 19 -23.15 -3.64 3.90
N SER A 20 -23.99 -4.56 4.39
CA SER A 20 -24.51 -4.53 5.76
C SER A 20 -23.40 -4.81 6.79
N LEU A 21 -22.54 -5.80 6.52
CA LEU A 21 -21.34 -6.10 7.30
C LEU A 21 -20.38 -4.89 7.35
N VAL A 22 -20.09 -4.26 6.22
CA VAL A 22 -19.18 -3.10 6.18
C VAL A 22 -19.79 -1.89 6.89
N LYS A 23 -21.10 -1.66 6.81
CA LYS A 23 -21.80 -0.60 7.58
C LYS A 23 -21.74 -0.84 9.09
N GLU A 24 -21.91 -2.08 9.54
CA GLU A 24 -21.76 -2.48 10.95
C GLU A 24 -20.33 -2.18 11.44
N LEU A 25 -19.31 -2.65 10.72
CA LEU A 25 -17.92 -2.45 11.08
C LEU A 25 -17.49 -0.98 11.05
N ARG A 26 -17.95 -0.20 10.06
CA ARG A 26 -17.70 1.26 10.01
C ARG A 26 -18.31 1.99 11.20
N LYS A 27 -19.54 1.64 11.61
CA LYS A 27 -20.18 2.19 12.82
C LYS A 27 -19.39 1.83 14.08
N ASN A 28 -18.98 0.57 14.22
CA ASN A 28 -18.26 0.10 15.40
C ASN A 28 -16.84 0.67 15.49
N PHE A 29 -16.13 0.82 14.37
CA PHE A 29 -14.88 1.57 14.27
C PHE A 29 -15.07 3.05 14.64
N GLY A 30 -16.11 3.70 14.11
CA GLY A 30 -16.45 5.10 14.38
C GLY A 30 -16.69 5.43 15.86
N SER A 31 -17.06 4.43 16.68
CA SER A 31 -17.14 4.59 18.15
C SER A 31 -15.79 4.85 18.84
N GLY A 32 -14.67 4.74 18.11
CA GLY A 32 -13.32 4.92 18.64
C GLY A 32 -12.78 3.75 19.45
N LYS A 33 -13.52 2.64 19.56
CA LYS A 33 -13.16 1.42 20.34
C LYS A 33 -11.71 0.96 20.10
N THR A 34 -11.28 0.97 18.84
CA THR A 34 -9.96 0.50 18.38
C THR A 34 -8.81 1.52 18.56
N ARG A 35 -9.12 2.76 18.95
CA ARG A 35 -8.11 3.80 19.22
C ARG A 35 -7.41 3.65 20.58
N SER A 36 -7.90 2.80 21.49
CA SER A 36 -7.24 2.55 22.79
C SER A 36 -6.11 1.52 22.70
N TYR A 37 -5.05 1.73 23.49
CA TYR A 37 -3.94 0.79 23.61
C TYR A 37 -4.39 -0.52 24.26
N GLU A 38 -5.27 -0.41 25.26
CA GLU A 38 -5.81 -1.49 26.08
C GLU A 38 -6.63 -2.47 25.24
N TRP A 39 -7.47 -1.96 24.32
CA TRP A 39 -8.23 -2.81 23.39
C TRP A 39 -7.28 -3.57 22.46
N ARG A 40 -6.31 -2.89 21.82
CA ARG A 40 -5.34 -3.52 20.90
C ARG A 40 -4.54 -4.62 21.61
N VAL A 41 -4.01 -4.34 22.80
CA VAL A 41 -3.32 -5.32 23.66
C VAL A 41 -4.24 -6.51 24.01
N SER A 42 -5.53 -6.28 24.29
CA SER A 42 -6.48 -7.37 24.57
C SER A 42 -6.61 -8.34 23.39
N GLN A 43 -6.70 -7.82 22.17
CA GLN A 43 -6.90 -8.63 20.97
C GLN A 43 -5.65 -9.42 20.59
N VAL A 44 -4.46 -8.80 20.66
CA VAL A 44 -3.19 -9.48 20.41
C VAL A 44 -2.95 -10.59 21.45
N LYS A 45 -3.27 -10.35 22.74
CA LYS A 45 -3.24 -11.41 23.77
C LYS A 45 -4.27 -12.51 23.54
N ALA A 46 -5.46 -12.18 23.03
CA ALA A 46 -6.49 -13.17 22.71
C ALA A 46 -6.06 -14.09 21.55
N LEU A 47 -5.44 -13.55 20.51
CA LEU A 47 -4.91 -14.36 19.41
C LEU A 47 -3.70 -15.19 19.83
N LEU A 48 -2.76 -14.62 20.59
CA LEU A 48 -1.65 -15.38 21.20
C LEU A 48 -2.17 -16.56 22.03
N LYS A 49 -3.23 -16.33 22.82
CA LYS A 49 -3.92 -17.37 23.59
C LYS A 49 -4.55 -18.43 22.68
N ALA A 50 -5.20 -18.04 21.59
CA ALA A 50 -5.76 -18.98 20.60
C ALA A 50 -4.68 -19.89 19.99
N MET A 51 -3.51 -19.34 19.65
CA MET A 51 -2.37 -20.09 19.11
C MET A 51 -1.66 -21.00 20.13
N VAL A 52 -1.91 -20.82 21.43
CA VAL A 52 -1.37 -21.69 22.50
C VAL A 52 -2.37 -22.77 22.89
N GLU A 53 -3.65 -22.43 23.10
CA GLU A 53 -4.66 -23.37 23.59
C GLU A 53 -5.19 -24.36 22.54
N ASN A 54 -4.94 -24.14 21.24
CA ASN A 54 -5.54 -24.93 20.16
C ASN A 54 -4.46 -25.44 19.17
N GLU A 55 -3.21 -25.59 19.63
CA GLU A 55 -2.06 -26.02 18.80
C GLU A 55 -2.30 -27.38 18.13
N GLU A 56 -2.87 -28.35 18.84
CA GLU A 56 -3.22 -29.67 18.29
C GLU A 56 -4.34 -29.58 17.23
N GLU A 57 -5.37 -28.75 17.42
CA GLU A 57 -6.41 -28.53 16.41
C GLU A 57 -5.84 -27.91 15.13
N ILE A 58 -4.87 -27.00 15.26
CA ILE A 58 -4.20 -26.35 14.13
C ILE A 58 -3.34 -27.35 13.35
N VAL A 59 -2.59 -28.22 14.04
CA VAL A 59 -1.81 -29.30 13.41
C VAL A 59 -2.71 -30.26 12.65
N GLU A 60 -3.84 -30.68 13.23
CA GLU A 60 -4.77 -31.59 12.54
C GLU A 60 -5.45 -30.93 11.34
N ALA A 61 -5.91 -29.68 11.44
CA ALA A 61 -6.50 -28.97 10.30
C ALA A 61 -5.52 -28.83 9.12
N LEU A 62 -4.24 -28.51 9.39
CA LEU A 62 -3.19 -28.44 8.38
C LEU A 62 -2.78 -29.82 7.84
N ARG A 63 -2.89 -30.89 8.64
CA ARG A 63 -2.74 -32.28 8.18
C ARG A 63 -3.88 -32.68 7.25
N LEU A 64 -5.12 -32.29 7.53
CA LEU A 64 -6.29 -32.58 6.71
C LEU A 64 -6.27 -31.85 5.35
N ASP A 65 -5.85 -30.57 5.32
CA ASP A 65 -5.82 -29.75 4.11
C ASP A 65 -4.57 -29.98 3.23
N LEU A 66 -3.38 -30.06 3.83
CA LEU A 66 -2.09 -30.05 3.13
C LEU A 66 -1.23 -31.30 3.36
N ALA A 67 -1.67 -32.25 4.19
CA ALA A 67 -0.80 -33.29 4.75
C ALA A 67 0.46 -32.71 5.45
N LYS A 68 0.38 -31.46 5.96
CA LYS A 68 1.55 -30.73 6.43
C LYS A 68 2.18 -31.42 7.68
N PRO A 69 3.51 -31.55 7.75
CA PRO A 69 4.19 -32.10 8.92
C PRO A 69 3.90 -31.28 10.19
N SER A 70 3.91 -31.97 11.34
CA SER A 70 3.66 -31.32 12.64
C SER A 70 4.75 -30.28 12.96
N LEU A 71 6.02 -30.62 12.71
CA LEU A 71 7.14 -29.71 12.94
C LEU A 71 7.10 -28.48 12.01
N GLU A 72 6.76 -28.64 10.73
CA GLU A 72 6.58 -27.50 9.80
C GLU A 72 5.49 -26.56 10.34
N THR A 73 4.37 -27.12 10.78
CA THR A 73 3.24 -26.37 11.35
C THR A 73 3.62 -25.59 12.60
N VAL A 74 4.19 -26.25 13.60
CA VAL A 74 4.53 -25.63 14.89
C VAL A 74 5.61 -24.54 14.71
N VAL A 75 6.57 -24.73 13.81
CA VAL A 75 7.64 -23.76 13.56
C VAL A 75 7.15 -22.56 12.74
N TYR A 76 6.56 -22.80 11.56
CA TYR A 76 6.32 -21.74 10.58
C TYR A 76 4.92 -21.12 10.65
N GLU A 77 3.88 -21.87 10.99
CA GLU A 77 2.52 -21.33 11.08
C GLU A 77 2.27 -20.72 12.47
N ILE A 78 2.55 -21.50 13.51
CA ILE A 78 2.22 -21.14 14.90
C ILE A 78 3.36 -20.34 15.54
N GLY A 79 4.61 -20.78 15.36
CA GLY A 79 5.79 -20.19 15.99
C GLY A 79 6.14 -18.78 15.52
N VAL A 80 5.73 -18.41 14.30
CA VAL A 80 5.87 -17.05 13.74
C VAL A 80 4.80 -16.12 14.28
N ILE A 81 3.51 -16.50 14.24
CA ILE A 81 2.41 -15.72 14.84
C ILE A 81 2.63 -15.46 16.33
N LYS A 82 3.23 -16.42 17.06
CA LYS A 82 3.67 -16.23 18.45
C LYS A 82 4.75 -15.12 18.56
N SER A 83 5.73 -15.08 17.66
CA SER A 83 6.75 -14.01 17.58
C SER A 83 6.11 -12.64 17.28
N SER A 84 5.27 -12.55 16.24
CA SER A 84 4.56 -11.32 15.87
C SER A 84 3.76 -10.76 17.06
N CYS A 85 3.01 -11.61 17.77
CA CYS A 85 2.31 -11.23 19.00
C CYS A 85 3.26 -10.67 20.09
N GLU A 86 4.40 -11.30 20.33
CA GLU A 86 5.38 -10.85 21.33
C GLU A 86 6.03 -9.51 20.95
N VAL A 87 6.39 -9.32 19.68
CA VAL A 87 6.94 -8.05 19.15
C VAL A 87 5.91 -6.93 19.25
N ILE A 88 4.67 -7.17 18.81
CA ILE A 88 3.58 -6.18 18.93
C ILE A 88 3.35 -5.82 20.41
N LEU A 89 3.25 -6.79 21.32
CA LEU A 89 3.00 -6.51 22.74
C LEU A 89 4.14 -5.73 23.42
N LYS A 90 5.36 -5.80 22.87
CA LYS A 90 6.54 -5.06 23.34
C LYS A 90 6.61 -3.64 22.76
N GLU A 91 6.37 -3.49 21.46
CA GLU A 91 6.64 -2.24 20.74
C GLU A 91 5.41 -1.35 20.48
N LEU A 92 4.18 -1.88 20.57
CA LEU A 92 2.94 -1.16 20.22
C LEU A 92 2.80 0.21 20.90
N LYS A 93 3.24 0.35 22.16
CA LYS A 93 3.18 1.65 22.86
C LYS A 93 4.11 2.69 22.24
N HIS A 94 5.27 2.26 21.74
CA HIS A 94 6.18 3.12 20.99
C HIS A 94 5.59 3.45 19.61
N TRP A 95 5.05 2.47 18.88
CA TRP A 95 4.42 2.69 17.57
C TRP A 95 3.18 3.59 17.61
N MET A 96 2.49 3.68 18.75
CA MET A 96 1.36 4.59 18.97
C MET A 96 1.76 5.99 19.46
N THR A 97 3.05 6.26 19.69
CA THR A 97 3.53 7.55 20.21
C THR A 97 3.77 8.55 19.06
N PRO A 98 3.19 9.78 19.11
CA PRO A 98 3.48 10.80 18.10
C PRO A 98 4.96 11.21 18.07
N GLU A 99 5.51 11.36 16.87
CA GLU A 99 6.90 11.76 16.63
C GLU A 99 6.99 13.27 16.39
N LYS A 100 7.85 13.99 17.12
CA LYS A 100 8.06 15.43 16.92
C LYS A 100 9.13 15.68 15.86
N VAL A 101 8.76 16.38 14.80
CA VAL A 101 9.67 16.69 13.68
C VAL A 101 10.13 18.14 13.71
N LYS A 102 11.31 18.42 13.14
CA LYS A 102 11.93 19.74 13.17
C LYS A 102 11.23 20.69 12.20
N THR A 103 10.82 21.88 12.67
CA THR A 103 10.34 22.96 11.80
C THR A 103 11.47 23.91 11.41
N SER A 104 11.36 24.54 10.25
CA SER A 104 12.38 25.49 9.74
C SER A 104 12.17 26.90 10.28
N ILE A 105 13.20 27.76 10.16
CA ILE A 105 13.09 29.19 10.51
C ILE A 105 12.03 29.94 9.68
N ARG A 106 11.70 29.45 8.47
CA ARG A 106 10.62 30.00 7.63
C ARG A 106 9.22 29.73 8.18
N THR A 107 9.11 28.73 9.06
CA THR A 107 7.87 28.26 9.67
C THR A 107 7.79 28.57 11.17
N PHE A 108 8.75 29.29 11.73
CA PHE A 108 8.73 29.74 13.12
C PHE A 108 7.55 30.70 13.36
N PRO A 109 6.82 30.63 14.49
CA PRO A 109 7.07 29.84 15.70
C PRO A 109 6.39 28.45 15.74
N SER A 110 5.97 27.89 14.60
CA SER A 110 5.23 26.63 14.57
C SER A 110 6.06 25.41 14.98
N SER A 111 5.39 24.44 15.59
CA SER A 111 5.90 23.09 15.89
C SER A 111 5.13 22.04 15.09
N ALA A 112 5.79 20.94 14.70
CA ALA A 112 5.18 19.86 13.92
C ALA A 112 5.35 18.50 14.61
N GLU A 113 4.37 17.62 14.44
CA GLU A 113 4.38 16.24 14.94
C GLU A 113 3.63 15.31 13.97
N ILE A 114 4.13 14.08 13.80
CA ILE A 114 3.50 13.01 13.01
C ILE A 114 2.70 12.13 13.99
N VAL A 115 1.41 11.93 13.70
CA VAL A 115 0.48 11.19 14.56
C VAL A 115 0.05 9.89 13.86
N PRO A 116 0.42 8.70 14.37
CA PRO A 116 -0.04 7.43 13.82
C PRO A 116 -1.55 7.22 14.04
N GLU A 117 -2.32 7.02 12.97
CA GLU A 117 -3.77 6.72 13.06
C GLU A 117 -4.19 5.49 12.22
N PRO A 118 -5.29 4.80 12.60
CA PRO A 118 -5.84 3.70 11.80
C PRO A 118 -6.50 4.19 10.51
N LEU A 119 -6.36 3.40 9.44
CA LEU A 119 -6.99 3.67 8.15
C LEU A 119 -8.52 3.53 8.23
N GLY A 120 -9.02 2.48 8.88
CA GLY A 120 -10.45 2.27 9.10
C GLY A 120 -10.84 0.80 9.10
N VAL A 121 -11.61 0.36 8.10
CA VAL A 121 -12.02 -1.03 7.88
C VAL A 121 -11.18 -1.67 6.77
N VAL A 122 -10.49 -2.75 7.10
CA VAL A 122 -9.54 -3.46 6.24
C VAL A 122 -10.10 -4.82 5.83
N LEU A 123 -9.97 -5.17 4.56
CA LEU A 123 -10.22 -6.53 4.07
C LEU A 123 -8.87 -7.26 3.91
N VAL A 124 -8.74 -8.41 4.55
CA VAL A 124 -7.63 -9.36 4.37
C VAL A 124 -8.14 -10.56 3.58
N ILE A 125 -7.55 -10.86 2.43
CA ILE A 125 -7.81 -12.07 1.64
C ILE A 125 -6.55 -12.92 1.64
N SER A 126 -6.60 -14.08 2.28
CA SER A 126 -5.43 -14.94 2.52
C SER A 126 -5.39 -16.17 1.58
N PRO A 127 -4.21 -16.79 1.41
CA PRO A 127 -4.01 -17.94 0.54
C PRO A 127 -4.18 -19.27 1.31
N TRP A 128 -4.01 -20.39 0.60
CA TRP A 128 -4.18 -21.74 1.14
C TRP A 128 -2.88 -22.42 1.60
N ASN A 129 -1.71 -21.83 1.34
CA ASN A 129 -0.42 -22.53 1.41
C ASN A 129 0.31 -22.39 2.75
N TYR A 130 0.17 -21.23 3.40
CA TYR A 130 0.38 -21.06 4.84
C TYR A 130 -0.88 -20.42 5.43
N PRO A 131 -1.99 -21.19 5.48
CA PRO A 131 -3.33 -20.63 5.65
C PRO A 131 -3.56 -20.05 7.05
N ILE A 132 -2.75 -20.39 8.05
CA ILE A 132 -2.83 -19.79 9.39
C ILE A 132 -1.95 -18.54 9.45
N LEU A 133 -0.67 -18.64 9.08
CA LEU A 133 0.26 -17.50 9.09
C LEU A 133 -0.23 -16.34 8.22
N LEU A 134 -0.48 -16.60 6.93
CA LEU A 134 -0.81 -15.57 5.94
C LEU A 134 -2.28 -15.09 6.06
N ALA A 135 -3.07 -15.70 6.94
CA ALA A 135 -4.34 -15.16 7.39
C ALA A 135 -4.18 -14.26 8.62
N LEU A 136 -3.43 -14.71 9.63
CA LEU A 136 -3.42 -14.08 10.95
C LEU A 136 -2.39 -12.96 11.11
N ASP A 137 -1.26 -12.99 10.41
CA ASP A 137 -0.23 -11.94 10.53
C ASP A 137 -0.70 -10.59 9.94
N PRO A 138 -1.35 -10.53 8.75
CA PRO A 138 -1.95 -9.29 8.26
C PRO A 138 -3.09 -8.78 9.15
N VAL A 139 -3.85 -9.69 9.79
CA VAL A 139 -4.89 -9.35 10.77
C VAL A 139 -4.27 -8.77 12.05
N LEU A 140 -3.16 -9.33 12.55
CA LEU A 140 -2.39 -8.78 13.66
C LEU A 140 -1.87 -7.38 13.36
N GLY A 141 -1.24 -7.16 12.20
CA GLY A 141 -0.78 -5.84 11.77
C GLY A 141 -1.93 -4.81 11.69
N ALA A 142 -3.07 -5.22 11.12
CA ALA A 142 -4.26 -4.37 11.05
C ALA A 142 -4.83 -4.01 12.44
N ILE A 143 -4.88 -4.97 13.38
CA ILE A 143 -5.34 -4.77 14.77
C ILE A 143 -4.33 -3.92 15.56
N ALA A 144 -3.03 -4.12 15.38
CA ALA A 144 -1.97 -3.33 16.02
C ALA A 144 -2.01 -1.86 15.58
N ALA A 145 -2.30 -1.59 14.30
CA ALA A 145 -2.57 -0.25 13.79
C ALA A 145 -3.94 0.31 14.24
N GLY A 146 -4.87 -0.55 14.70
CA GLY A 146 -6.16 -0.19 15.28
C GLY A 146 -7.32 -0.15 14.29
N ASN A 147 -7.28 -0.97 13.25
CA ASN A 147 -8.34 -1.07 12.25
C ASN A 147 -9.42 -2.06 12.68
N ALA A 148 -10.61 -1.95 12.08
CA ALA A 148 -11.56 -3.06 11.99
C ALA A 148 -11.18 -3.97 10.81
N VAL A 149 -11.50 -5.26 10.88
CA VAL A 149 -10.94 -6.26 9.96
C VAL A 149 -12.00 -7.27 9.53
N VAL A 150 -12.07 -7.55 8.23
CA VAL A 150 -12.70 -8.76 7.68
C VAL A 150 -11.61 -9.65 7.12
N LEU A 151 -11.54 -10.90 7.61
CA LEU A 151 -10.69 -11.95 7.04
C LEU A 151 -11.53 -12.83 6.11
N LYS A 152 -11.05 -13.01 4.88
CA LYS A 152 -11.52 -13.99 3.91
C LYS A 152 -10.43 -15.07 3.77
N PRO A 153 -10.55 -16.24 4.42
CA PRO A 153 -9.61 -17.35 4.25
C PRO A 153 -9.81 -18.05 2.90
N SER A 154 -8.81 -18.82 2.45
CA SER A 154 -8.93 -19.56 1.18
C SER A 154 -9.79 -20.81 1.32
N GLU A 155 -10.80 -20.92 0.46
CA GLU A 155 -11.70 -22.08 0.31
C GLU A 155 -10.98 -23.36 -0.14
N ILE A 156 -9.74 -23.23 -0.63
CA ILE A 156 -8.88 -24.32 -1.08
C ILE A 156 -8.25 -25.07 0.11
N ALA A 157 -8.26 -24.46 1.31
CA ALA A 157 -7.87 -25.09 2.57
C ALA A 157 -9.06 -25.07 3.56
N PRO A 158 -10.09 -25.93 3.34
CA PRO A 158 -11.36 -25.82 4.04
C PRO A 158 -11.31 -26.17 5.54
N ALA A 159 -10.46 -27.11 5.99
CA ALA A 159 -10.39 -27.45 7.41
C ALA A 159 -9.78 -26.31 8.24
N THR A 160 -8.74 -25.66 7.72
CA THR A 160 -8.10 -24.49 8.32
C THR A 160 -8.98 -23.24 8.21
N ALA A 161 -9.71 -23.04 7.12
CA ALA A 161 -10.69 -21.96 7.00
C ALA A 161 -11.82 -22.05 8.05
N LEU A 162 -12.38 -23.26 8.25
CA LEU A 162 -13.37 -23.54 9.29
C LEU A 162 -12.81 -23.34 10.71
N LEU A 163 -11.56 -23.75 10.93
CA LEU A 163 -10.88 -23.54 12.22
C LEU A 163 -10.63 -22.06 12.50
N LEU A 164 -10.22 -21.27 11.50
CA LEU A 164 -10.01 -19.83 11.64
C LEU A 164 -11.31 -19.09 12.01
N GLU A 165 -12.44 -19.44 11.40
CA GLU A 165 -13.76 -18.93 11.78
C GLU A 165 -14.06 -19.25 13.26
N LYS A 166 -14.01 -20.53 13.64
CA LYS A 166 -14.22 -21.00 15.03
C LYS A 166 -13.31 -20.28 16.04
N LEU A 167 -12.03 -20.09 15.73
CA LEU A 167 -11.07 -19.46 16.65
C LEU A 167 -11.29 -17.95 16.74
N ILE A 168 -11.55 -17.26 15.62
CA ILE A 168 -11.78 -15.81 15.64
C ILE A 168 -13.12 -15.49 16.35
N GLU A 169 -14.18 -16.28 16.12
CA GLU A 169 -15.44 -16.17 16.86
C GLU A 169 -15.28 -16.40 18.38
N LYS A 170 -14.46 -17.39 18.78
CA LYS A 170 -14.24 -17.78 20.19
C LYS A 170 -13.37 -16.80 20.97
N TYR A 171 -12.35 -16.19 20.34
CA TYR A 171 -11.33 -15.41 21.03
C TYR A 171 -11.37 -13.89 20.74
N MET A 172 -11.86 -13.45 19.58
CA MET A 172 -11.71 -12.07 19.11
C MET A 172 -13.01 -11.26 19.17
N ASP A 173 -12.89 -9.93 19.23
CA ASP A 173 -14.01 -8.99 19.31
C ASP A 173 -14.84 -8.95 18.00
N GLN A 174 -15.90 -9.75 17.95
CA GLN A 174 -16.82 -9.87 16.80
C GLN A 174 -17.53 -8.56 16.39
N SER A 175 -17.46 -7.49 17.19
CA SER A 175 -17.93 -6.17 16.74
C SER A 175 -16.94 -5.45 15.82
N ILE A 176 -15.69 -5.93 15.72
CA ILE A 176 -14.57 -5.28 15.01
C ILE A 176 -13.81 -6.25 14.08
N VAL A 177 -13.69 -7.53 14.46
CA VAL A 177 -12.93 -8.56 13.71
C VAL A 177 -13.90 -9.66 13.28
N ARG A 178 -14.05 -9.88 11.97
CA ARG A 178 -15.02 -10.84 11.40
C ARG A 178 -14.37 -11.75 10.38
N VAL A 179 -14.89 -12.96 10.24
CA VAL A 179 -14.53 -13.91 9.18
C VAL A 179 -15.68 -13.98 8.17
N VAL A 180 -15.34 -14.12 6.88
CA VAL A 180 -16.28 -14.46 5.81
C VAL A 180 -15.68 -15.60 4.99
N GLN A 181 -16.16 -16.82 5.21
CA GLN A 181 -15.84 -17.95 4.34
C GLN A 181 -16.64 -17.87 3.03
N GLY A 182 -16.07 -18.41 1.95
CA GLY A 182 -16.68 -18.41 0.62
C GLY A 182 -15.65 -18.57 -0.49
N ALA A 183 -16.11 -18.63 -1.73
CA ALA A 183 -15.29 -18.75 -2.93
C ALA A 183 -15.32 -17.45 -3.76
N VAL A 184 -15.50 -17.54 -5.07
CA VAL A 184 -15.47 -16.41 -6.01
C VAL A 184 -16.62 -15.43 -5.75
N ASP A 185 -17.83 -15.90 -5.47
CA ASP A 185 -19.02 -15.04 -5.34
C ASP A 185 -18.94 -14.16 -4.09
N GLU A 186 -18.60 -14.74 -2.94
CA GLU A 186 -18.45 -14.01 -1.68
C GLU A 186 -17.25 -13.06 -1.73
N THR A 187 -16.12 -13.49 -2.33
CA THR A 187 -14.97 -12.60 -2.57
C THR A 187 -15.37 -11.43 -3.48
N THR A 188 -16.20 -11.68 -4.49
CA THR A 188 -16.71 -10.64 -5.40
C THR A 188 -17.68 -9.68 -4.68
N ALA A 189 -18.54 -10.19 -3.80
CA ALA A 189 -19.44 -9.38 -2.97
C ALA A 189 -18.67 -8.48 -1.98
N LEU A 190 -17.57 -8.97 -1.40
CA LEU A 190 -16.65 -8.18 -0.58
C LEU A 190 -15.93 -7.12 -1.42
N LEU A 191 -15.35 -7.48 -2.57
CA LEU A 191 -14.61 -6.55 -3.45
C LEU A 191 -15.49 -5.46 -4.10
N GLN A 192 -16.82 -5.57 -4.05
CA GLN A 192 -17.73 -4.48 -4.45
C GLN A 192 -17.80 -3.33 -3.43
N GLN A 193 -17.45 -3.56 -2.16
CA GLN A 193 -17.60 -2.57 -1.09
C GLN A 193 -16.42 -1.57 -1.04
N LYS A 194 -16.65 -0.37 -0.49
CA LYS A 194 -15.59 0.62 -0.22
C LYS A 194 -14.85 0.24 1.07
N TRP A 195 -13.60 -0.18 0.95
CA TRP A 195 -12.69 -0.49 2.07
C TRP A 195 -11.65 0.62 2.23
N ASP A 196 -11.05 0.73 3.43
CA ASP A 196 -10.01 1.72 3.70
C ASP A 196 -8.59 1.18 3.45
N LYS A 197 -8.45 -0.15 3.39
CA LYS A 197 -7.33 -0.88 2.76
C LYS A 197 -7.79 -2.28 2.33
N ILE A 198 -7.21 -2.83 1.28
CA ILE A 198 -7.26 -4.28 1.00
C ILE A 198 -5.85 -4.85 1.08
N PHE A 199 -5.68 -5.95 1.81
CA PHE A 199 -4.50 -6.80 1.83
C PHE A 199 -4.85 -8.10 1.08
N TYR A 200 -4.10 -8.45 0.05
CA TYR A 200 -4.30 -9.68 -0.72
C TYR A 200 -2.98 -10.43 -0.86
N THR A 201 -2.99 -11.74 -0.58
CA THR A 201 -1.87 -12.63 -0.88
C THR A 201 -2.29 -13.71 -1.87
N GLY A 202 -1.48 -13.95 -2.90
CA GLY A 202 -1.70 -15.05 -3.84
C GLY A 202 -1.05 -14.82 -5.21
N ASN A 203 -1.85 -14.86 -6.29
CA ASN A 203 -1.33 -14.80 -7.66
C ASN A 203 -1.66 -13.48 -8.36
N GLY A 204 -0.79 -13.04 -9.27
CA GLY A 204 -0.95 -11.76 -9.98
C GLY A 204 -2.25 -11.63 -10.76
N LYS A 205 -2.79 -12.71 -11.34
CA LYS A 205 -4.07 -12.69 -12.06
C LYS A 205 -5.23 -12.23 -11.15
N VAL A 206 -5.31 -12.74 -9.92
CA VAL A 206 -6.30 -12.28 -8.93
C VAL A 206 -5.90 -10.94 -8.32
N GLY A 207 -4.60 -10.67 -8.12
CA GLY A 207 -4.09 -9.36 -7.72
C GLY A 207 -4.58 -8.22 -8.63
N ARG A 208 -4.55 -8.41 -9.96
CA ARG A 208 -5.11 -7.44 -10.93
C ARG A 208 -6.62 -7.27 -10.79
N ILE A 209 -7.38 -8.32 -10.44
CA ILE A 209 -8.83 -8.23 -10.17
C ILE A 209 -9.08 -7.42 -8.89
N VAL A 210 -8.36 -7.71 -7.80
CA VAL A 210 -8.44 -6.98 -6.53
C VAL A 210 -8.11 -5.51 -6.74
N MET A 211 -7.03 -5.20 -7.45
CA MET A 211 -6.61 -3.83 -7.73
C MET A 211 -7.59 -3.08 -8.65
N THR A 212 -8.20 -3.76 -9.63
CA THR A 212 -9.26 -3.20 -10.48
C THR A 212 -10.55 -2.92 -9.70
N ALA A 213 -10.87 -3.72 -8.68
CA ALA A 213 -11.98 -3.46 -7.78
C ALA A 213 -11.69 -2.27 -6.85
N ALA A 214 -10.51 -2.26 -6.23
CA ALA A 214 -10.02 -1.19 -5.38
C ALA A 214 -9.97 0.18 -6.10
N ALA A 215 -9.60 0.19 -7.38
CA ALA A 215 -9.57 1.37 -8.24
C ALA A 215 -10.93 2.07 -8.44
N LYS A 216 -12.06 1.42 -8.12
CA LYS A 216 -13.40 2.06 -8.15
C LYS A 216 -13.62 2.98 -6.94
N HIS A 217 -12.95 2.69 -5.83
CA HIS A 217 -13.15 3.32 -4.51
C HIS A 217 -11.93 4.10 -4.00
N LEU A 218 -10.87 4.20 -4.82
CA LEU A 218 -9.54 4.71 -4.41
C LEU A 218 -8.98 4.00 -3.15
N THR A 219 -9.33 2.73 -2.96
CA THR A 219 -8.86 1.93 -1.83
C THR A 219 -7.38 1.57 -2.01
N PRO A 220 -6.46 1.93 -1.09
CA PRO A 220 -5.08 1.49 -1.18
C PRO A 220 -4.98 -0.03 -1.01
N VAL A 221 -4.18 -0.68 -1.84
CA VAL A 221 -3.90 -2.12 -1.76
C VAL A 221 -2.56 -2.38 -1.07
N LEU A 222 -2.35 -3.63 -0.64
CA LEU A 222 -1.05 -4.27 -0.45
C LEU A 222 -1.20 -5.65 -1.07
N LEU A 223 -0.30 -6.00 -2.00
CA LEU A 223 -0.40 -7.19 -2.81
C LEU A 223 0.88 -8.01 -2.63
N GLU A 224 0.79 -9.13 -1.90
CA GLU A 224 1.87 -10.12 -1.77
C GLU A 224 1.66 -11.20 -2.84
N LEU A 225 2.48 -11.21 -3.88
CA LEU A 225 2.27 -12.05 -5.05
C LEU A 225 3.43 -13.02 -5.28
N GLY A 226 3.11 -14.18 -5.88
CA GLY A 226 4.12 -15.15 -6.30
C GLY A 226 5.07 -14.63 -7.38
N GLY A 227 6.26 -15.21 -7.46
CA GLY A 227 7.31 -14.79 -8.39
C GLY A 227 8.50 -15.75 -8.39
N LYS A 228 9.05 -16.06 -9.59
CA LYS A 228 10.05 -17.12 -9.76
C LYS A 228 11.36 -16.79 -9.03
N SER A 229 11.57 -17.39 -7.85
CA SER A 229 12.71 -17.08 -6.98
C SER A 229 14.00 -17.82 -7.44
N PRO A 230 15.04 -17.12 -7.95
CA PRO A 230 16.27 -17.76 -8.41
C PRO A 230 17.23 -18.15 -7.28
N VAL A 231 18.03 -19.19 -7.50
CA VAL A 231 19.20 -19.52 -6.67
C VAL A 231 20.46 -19.57 -7.53
N VAL A 232 21.42 -18.68 -7.30
CA VAL A 232 22.76 -18.78 -7.90
C VAL A 232 23.66 -19.63 -6.99
N VAL A 233 24.35 -20.62 -7.56
CA VAL A 233 25.22 -21.55 -6.82
C VAL A 233 26.63 -21.52 -7.42
N ASP A 234 27.55 -20.90 -6.69
CA ASP A 234 28.99 -20.89 -6.94
C ASP A 234 29.61 -22.27 -6.64
N SER A 235 30.75 -22.56 -7.26
CA SER A 235 31.60 -23.69 -6.94
C SER A 235 32.31 -23.58 -5.59
N ASN A 236 32.64 -22.35 -5.15
CA ASN A 236 33.43 -22.04 -3.96
C ASN A 236 32.56 -21.98 -2.68
N ILE A 237 31.88 -23.09 -2.34
CA ILE A 237 30.93 -23.18 -1.22
C ILE A 237 31.06 -24.46 -0.41
N ASN A 238 30.51 -24.47 0.82
CA ASN A 238 30.22 -25.71 1.53
C ASN A 238 28.98 -26.37 0.92
N LEU A 239 29.22 -27.23 -0.08
CA LEU A 239 28.16 -27.87 -0.87
C LEU A 239 27.12 -28.61 -0.02
N LYS A 240 27.52 -29.36 1.02
CA LYS A 240 26.57 -30.09 1.89
C LYS A 240 25.64 -29.15 2.67
N VAL A 241 26.15 -28.01 3.15
CA VAL A 241 25.33 -26.99 3.83
C VAL A 241 24.42 -26.26 2.83
N ALA A 242 24.93 -25.90 1.66
CA ALA A 242 24.15 -25.23 0.62
C ALA A 242 23.00 -26.10 0.12
N VAL A 243 23.27 -27.37 -0.18
CA VAL A 243 22.27 -28.35 -0.63
C VAL A 243 21.18 -28.55 0.43
N ARG A 244 21.53 -28.70 1.72
CA ARG A 244 20.55 -28.83 2.80
C ARG A 244 19.63 -27.61 2.92
N ARG A 245 20.18 -26.40 2.74
CA ARG A 245 19.40 -25.15 2.73
C ARG A 245 18.47 -25.07 1.53
N ILE A 246 18.98 -25.31 0.31
CA ILE A 246 18.18 -25.40 -0.92
C ILE A 246 17.05 -26.43 -0.76
N ILE A 247 17.32 -27.60 -0.18
CA ILE A 247 16.30 -28.62 0.08
C ILE A 247 15.26 -28.13 1.09
N SER A 248 15.67 -27.46 2.17
CA SER A 248 14.77 -26.92 3.17
C SER A 248 13.85 -25.84 2.59
N GLY A 249 14.38 -24.89 1.81
CA GLY A 249 13.58 -23.85 1.15
C GLY A 249 12.71 -24.37 -0.01
N LYS A 250 13.14 -25.45 -0.70
CA LYS A 250 12.40 -26.03 -1.83
C LYS A 250 11.37 -27.06 -1.42
N TRP A 251 11.75 -28.12 -0.72
CA TRP A 251 10.84 -29.23 -0.39
C TRP A 251 10.42 -29.21 1.08
N GLY A 252 11.26 -28.67 1.98
CA GLY A 252 10.94 -28.51 3.41
C GLY A 252 9.92 -27.43 3.74
N LEU A 253 9.53 -26.59 2.78
CA LEU A 253 8.45 -25.61 2.89
C LEU A 253 7.26 -26.04 2.02
N ASN A 254 6.26 -26.68 2.65
CA ASN A 254 5.02 -27.14 2.03
C ASN A 254 5.22 -27.86 0.67
N ASN A 255 6.29 -28.64 0.54
CA ASN A 255 6.68 -29.33 -0.70
C ASN A 255 6.77 -28.42 -1.95
N GLY A 256 7.29 -27.20 -1.77
CA GLY A 256 7.52 -26.22 -2.83
C GLY A 256 6.37 -25.25 -3.08
N GLN A 257 5.30 -25.33 -2.27
CA GLN A 257 4.12 -24.47 -2.35
C GLN A 257 4.31 -23.20 -1.50
N ALA A 258 5.38 -22.46 -1.76
CA ALA A 258 5.66 -21.16 -1.12
C ALA A 258 6.14 -20.15 -2.18
N CYS A 259 5.67 -18.90 -2.10
CA CYS A 259 6.02 -17.82 -3.03
C CYS A 259 7.51 -17.41 -2.98
N ILE A 260 8.21 -17.79 -1.90
CA ILE A 260 9.65 -17.63 -1.72
C ILE A 260 10.43 -18.94 -1.95
N SER A 261 9.77 -20.02 -2.37
CA SER A 261 10.46 -21.28 -2.64
C SER A 261 11.36 -21.15 -3.87
N PRO A 262 12.59 -21.71 -3.87
CA PRO A 262 13.43 -21.78 -5.07
C PRO A 262 12.67 -22.28 -6.31
N ASP A 263 12.44 -21.43 -7.30
CA ASP A 263 11.87 -21.88 -8.58
C ASP A 263 12.94 -22.61 -9.38
N TYR A 264 14.13 -22.02 -9.52
CA TYR A 264 15.20 -22.53 -10.38
C TYR A 264 16.59 -22.21 -9.83
N VAL A 265 17.56 -23.04 -10.18
CA VAL A 265 18.98 -22.87 -9.86
C VAL A 265 19.75 -22.41 -11.10
N ILE A 266 20.74 -21.54 -10.93
CA ILE A 266 21.77 -21.23 -11.93
C ILE A 266 23.14 -21.64 -11.35
N THR A 267 23.93 -22.39 -12.12
CA THR A 267 25.33 -22.75 -11.77
C THR A 267 26.15 -23.01 -13.03
N THR A 268 27.47 -23.15 -12.92
CA THR A 268 28.32 -23.43 -14.10
C THR A 268 28.20 -24.89 -14.54
N LYS A 269 28.38 -25.13 -15.85
CA LYS A 269 28.30 -26.48 -16.48
C LYS A 269 29.12 -27.54 -15.74
N ASP A 270 30.35 -27.20 -15.35
CA ASP A 270 31.28 -28.13 -14.69
C ASP A 270 30.97 -28.39 -13.20
N TYR A 271 30.07 -27.60 -12.60
CA TYR A 271 29.63 -27.78 -11.22
C TYR A 271 28.26 -28.46 -11.10
N ALA A 272 27.38 -28.27 -12.10
CA ALA A 272 26.02 -28.83 -12.08
C ALA A 272 25.93 -30.33 -11.76
N PRO A 273 26.78 -31.25 -12.29
CA PRO A 273 26.74 -32.67 -11.93
C PRO A 273 26.99 -32.91 -10.44
N LYS A 274 27.96 -32.20 -9.85
CA LYS A 274 28.31 -32.31 -8.42
C LYS A 274 27.17 -31.82 -7.52
N LEU A 275 26.52 -30.72 -7.94
CA LEU A 275 25.35 -30.17 -7.25
C LEU A 275 24.14 -31.11 -7.34
N VAL A 276 23.87 -31.67 -8.53
CA VAL A 276 22.80 -32.66 -8.76
C VAL A 276 23.00 -33.89 -7.89
N ASP A 277 24.18 -34.49 -7.88
CA ASP A 277 24.40 -35.73 -7.12
C ASP A 277 24.37 -35.51 -5.60
N ALA A 278 24.84 -34.36 -5.12
CA ALA A 278 24.66 -33.97 -3.71
C ALA A 278 23.18 -33.75 -3.36
N LEU A 279 22.38 -33.07 -4.21
CA LEU A 279 20.93 -32.92 -4.03
C LEU A 279 20.23 -34.27 -3.95
N LYS A 280 20.53 -35.22 -4.86
CA LYS A 280 19.99 -36.59 -4.83
C LYS A 280 20.26 -37.31 -3.50
N THR A 281 21.50 -37.24 -3.02
CA THR A 281 21.91 -37.92 -1.77
C THR A 281 21.17 -37.36 -0.58
N GLU A 282 21.13 -36.03 -0.42
CA GLU A 282 20.49 -35.36 0.71
C GLU A 282 18.96 -35.48 0.66
N LEU A 283 18.34 -35.47 -0.53
CA LEU A 283 16.90 -35.75 -0.68
C LEU A 283 16.53 -37.15 -0.21
N GLN A 284 17.37 -38.15 -0.49
CA GLN A 284 17.17 -39.52 -0.01
C GLN A 284 17.47 -39.66 1.50
N GLU A 285 18.32 -38.81 2.10
CA GLU A 285 18.46 -38.69 3.56
C GLU A 285 17.19 -38.08 4.18
N CYS A 286 16.59 -37.04 3.57
CA CYS A 286 15.42 -36.33 4.10
C CYS A 286 14.09 -37.09 3.94
N TYR A 287 13.80 -37.65 2.77
CA TYR A 287 12.49 -38.23 2.44
C TYR A 287 12.52 -39.75 2.20
N GLY A 288 13.69 -40.38 2.37
CA GLY A 288 13.89 -41.80 2.14
C GLY A 288 13.87 -42.20 0.66
N LYS A 289 13.76 -43.51 0.39
CA LYS A 289 13.80 -44.08 -0.96
C LYS A 289 12.46 -44.08 -1.71
N ASN A 290 11.36 -43.77 -1.02
CA ASN A 290 10.04 -43.63 -1.61
C ASN A 290 9.37 -42.39 -1.01
N PRO A 291 9.67 -41.18 -1.52
CA PRO A 291 9.20 -39.93 -0.92
C PRO A 291 7.67 -39.82 -0.91
N LEU A 292 6.97 -40.49 -1.83
CA LEU A 292 5.50 -40.48 -1.89
C LEU A 292 4.83 -41.10 -0.65
N GLU A 293 5.56 -41.89 0.15
CA GLU A 293 5.08 -42.48 1.42
C GLU A 293 5.67 -41.80 2.67
N SER A 294 6.50 -40.77 2.52
CA SER A 294 7.08 -40.03 3.66
C SER A 294 5.98 -39.30 4.46
N GLU A 295 6.09 -39.27 5.79
CA GLU A 295 5.21 -38.43 6.64
C GLU A 295 5.63 -36.95 6.62
N ASP A 296 6.88 -36.66 6.26
CA ASP A 296 7.47 -35.31 6.20
C ASP A 296 7.21 -34.60 4.86
N LEU A 297 6.43 -35.20 3.95
CA LEU A 297 6.13 -34.65 2.63
C LEU A 297 4.68 -34.14 2.48
N SER A 298 4.50 -32.83 2.50
CA SER A 298 3.20 -32.18 2.22
C SER A 298 2.68 -32.53 0.82
N ARG A 299 1.35 -32.67 0.68
CA ARG A 299 0.69 -32.96 -0.61
C ARG A 299 0.47 -31.69 -1.42
N ILE A 300 0.28 -31.84 -2.73
CA ILE A 300 -0.21 -30.77 -3.59
C ILE A 300 -1.67 -30.48 -3.20
N VAL A 301 -2.02 -29.21 -2.95
CA VAL A 301 -3.28 -28.87 -2.27
C VAL A 301 -4.55 -29.36 -2.96
N SER A 302 -4.57 -29.44 -4.30
CA SER A 302 -5.74 -29.91 -5.05
C SER A 302 -5.38 -30.50 -6.41
N SER A 303 -6.30 -31.30 -6.95
CA SER A 303 -6.19 -31.95 -8.28
C SER A 303 -5.88 -30.97 -9.40
N ASN A 304 -6.42 -29.75 -9.37
CA ASN A 304 -6.11 -28.71 -10.36
C ASN A 304 -4.63 -28.28 -10.32
N HIS A 305 -4.05 -28.13 -9.13
CA HIS A 305 -2.62 -27.81 -8.98
C HIS A 305 -1.74 -29.01 -9.34
N PHE A 306 -2.16 -30.23 -8.98
CA PHE A 306 -1.48 -31.48 -9.32
C PHE A 306 -1.46 -31.71 -10.84
N ALA A 307 -2.58 -31.46 -11.53
CA ALA A 307 -2.69 -31.54 -12.99
C ALA A 307 -1.83 -30.48 -13.69
N ARG A 308 -1.77 -29.24 -13.16
CA ARG A 308 -0.86 -28.19 -13.65
C ARG A 308 0.61 -28.63 -13.55
N LEU A 309 1.05 -29.07 -12.37
CA LEU A 309 2.42 -29.56 -12.16
C LEU A 309 2.74 -30.79 -13.01
N SER A 310 1.79 -31.71 -13.16
CA SER A 310 1.91 -32.87 -14.04
C SER A 310 2.05 -32.48 -15.50
N LYS A 311 1.35 -31.43 -15.97
CA LYS A 311 1.53 -30.86 -17.31
C LYS A 311 2.93 -30.25 -17.50
N LEU A 312 3.49 -29.57 -16.48
CA LEU A 312 4.86 -29.04 -16.56
C LEU A 312 5.90 -30.16 -16.71
N LEU A 313 5.74 -31.28 -15.99
CA LEU A 313 6.63 -32.45 -16.12
C LEU A 313 6.44 -33.23 -17.43
N ASN A 314 5.21 -33.26 -17.96
CA ASN A 314 4.89 -33.98 -19.19
C ASN A 314 5.16 -33.15 -20.47
N ASP A 315 5.67 -31.92 -20.36
CA ASP A 315 6.03 -31.10 -21.53
C ASP A 315 7.20 -31.71 -22.32
N ASP A 316 7.13 -31.67 -23.65
CA ASP A 316 8.11 -32.32 -24.54
C ASP A 316 9.54 -31.76 -24.37
N LYS A 317 9.68 -30.50 -23.93
CA LYS A 317 10.99 -29.87 -23.66
C LYS A 317 11.54 -30.21 -22.27
N VAL A 318 10.71 -30.79 -21.39
CA VAL A 318 10.97 -30.92 -19.95
C VAL A 318 11.07 -32.37 -19.50
N SER A 319 10.22 -33.26 -20.03
CA SER A 319 10.15 -34.67 -19.64
C SER A 319 11.51 -35.39 -19.78
N GLY A 320 12.19 -35.20 -20.91
CA GLY A 320 13.55 -35.73 -21.16
C GLY A 320 14.68 -35.03 -20.38
N LYS A 321 14.38 -34.11 -19.46
CA LYS A 321 15.34 -33.36 -18.64
C LYS A 321 15.33 -33.74 -17.16
N ILE A 322 14.42 -34.63 -16.74
CA ILE A 322 14.36 -35.11 -15.35
C ILE A 322 15.61 -35.95 -15.04
N VAL A 323 16.36 -35.56 -14.00
CA VAL A 323 17.58 -36.26 -13.56
C VAL A 323 17.44 -36.90 -12.17
N TYR A 324 16.33 -36.62 -11.46
CA TYR A 324 15.91 -37.28 -10.23
C TYR A 324 14.41 -37.04 -9.99
N GLY A 325 13.71 -38.00 -9.40
CA GLY A 325 12.28 -37.92 -9.10
C GLY A 325 11.39 -38.05 -10.33
N GLY A 326 10.23 -37.38 -10.30
CA GLY A 326 9.20 -37.42 -11.33
C GLY A 326 8.03 -38.37 -11.03
N GLU A 327 8.09 -39.15 -9.95
CA GLU A 327 7.01 -40.01 -9.48
C GLU A 327 5.81 -39.20 -8.97
N LYS A 328 4.60 -39.72 -9.24
CA LYS A 328 3.33 -39.02 -9.04
C LYS A 328 2.25 -40.00 -8.57
N ASP A 329 1.53 -39.64 -7.50
CA ASP A 329 0.29 -40.29 -7.05
C ASP A 329 -0.84 -39.26 -7.02
N GLU A 330 -1.78 -39.37 -7.96
CA GLU A 330 -2.93 -38.46 -8.09
C GLU A 330 -3.97 -38.68 -6.98
N ASN A 331 -4.08 -39.89 -6.42
CA ASN A 331 -5.04 -40.20 -5.36
C ASN A 331 -4.60 -39.60 -4.02
N LYS A 332 -3.28 -39.56 -3.77
CA LYS A 332 -2.68 -38.87 -2.61
C LYS A 332 -2.36 -37.41 -2.89
N LEU A 333 -2.51 -36.95 -4.13
CA LEU A 333 -2.04 -35.66 -4.64
C LEU A 333 -0.54 -35.40 -4.34
N ARG A 334 0.30 -36.44 -4.37
CA ARG A 334 1.74 -36.35 -4.06
C ARG A 334 2.59 -36.42 -5.32
N ILE A 335 3.56 -35.50 -5.42
CA ILE A 335 4.60 -35.48 -6.45
C ILE A 335 5.94 -35.54 -5.73
N ALA A 336 6.84 -36.40 -6.18
CA ALA A 336 8.15 -36.58 -5.58
C ALA A 336 9.06 -35.35 -5.78
N PRO A 337 10.02 -35.09 -4.88
CA PRO A 337 11.07 -34.10 -5.09
C PRO A 337 11.80 -34.33 -6.43
N THR A 338 11.60 -33.43 -7.40
CA THR A 338 12.01 -33.64 -8.79
C THR A 338 13.06 -32.62 -9.21
N ILE A 339 14.19 -33.10 -9.72
CA ILE A 339 15.30 -32.27 -10.23
C ILE A 339 15.36 -32.40 -11.75
N LEU A 340 15.49 -31.28 -12.44
CA LEU A 340 15.60 -31.22 -13.90
C LEU A 340 16.87 -30.47 -14.31
N LEU A 341 17.59 -30.93 -15.33
CA LEU A 341 18.87 -30.32 -15.75
C LEU A 341 18.78 -29.77 -17.19
N ASP A 342 19.18 -28.52 -17.36
CA ASP A 342 19.17 -27.79 -18.63
C ASP A 342 17.82 -27.82 -19.35
N VAL A 343 16.74 -27.45 -18.65
CA VAL A 343 15.46 -27.16 -19.30
C VAL A 343 15.60 -25.92 -20.20
N PRO A 344 14.99 -25.88 -21.40
CA PRO A 344 14.97 -24.68 -22.23
C PRO A 344 14.29 -23.51 -21.52
N ARG A 345 14.81 -22.28 -21.68
CA ARG A 345 14.21 -21.06 -21.08
C ARG A 345 12.80 -20.77 -21.62
N ASP A 346 12.46 -21.31 -22.79
CA ASP A 346 11.16 -21.17 -23.46
C ASP A 346 10.24 -22.41 -23.25
N SER A 347 10.49 -23.20 -22.20
CA SER A 347 9.63 -24.31 -21.77
C SER A 347 8.60 -23.87 -20.73
N LEU A 348 7.48 -24.60 -20.62
CA LEU A 348 6.36 -24.20 -19.76
C LEU A 348 6.75 -24.04 -18.28
N ILE A 349 7.71 -24.83 -17.79
CA ILE A 349 8.20 -24.79 -16.40
C ILE A 349 9.01 -23.52 -16.07
N MET A 350 9.50 -22.82 -17.09
CA MET A 350 10.24 -21.56 -16.96
C MET A 350 9.35 -20.31 -17.13
N GLY A 351 8.10 -20.46 -17.58
CA GLY A 351 7.16 -19.33 -17.81
C GLY A 351 6.58 -18.75 -16.52
N GLU A 352 5.52 -19.37 -15.99
CA GLU A 352 4.91 -18.97 -14.71
C GLU A 352 5.63 -19.59 -13.50
N GLU A 353 5.28 -19.16 -12.29
CA GLU A 353 5.74 -19.69 -11.00
C GLU A 353 5.48 -21.21 -10.87
N ILE A 354 6.50 -21.97 -10.46
CA ILE A 354 6.38 -23.44 -10.36
C ILE A 354 5.44 -23.83 -9.24
N PHE A 355 5.53 -23.22 -8.06
CA PHE A 355 4.66 -23.47 -6.89
C PHE A 355 4.40 -24.98 -6.64
N GLY A 356 5.48 -25.72 -6.41
CA GLY A 356 5.51 -27.17 -6.24
C GLY A 356 6.93 -27.76 -6.29
N PRO A 357 7.07 -29.09 -6.21
CA PRO A 357 8.31 -29.78 -5.88
C PRO A 357 9.27 -29.99 -7.06
N LEU A 358 9.20 -29.14 -8.09
CA LEU A 358 10.02 -29.24 -9.30
C LEU A 358 11.12 -28.19 -9.25
N LEU A 359 12.39 -28.59 -9.38
CA LEU A 359 13.55 -27.69 -9.37
C LEU A 359 14.39 -27.86 -10.64
N PRO A 360 14.23 -26.98 -11.64
CA PRO A 360 15.13 -26.93 -12.78
C PRO A 360 16.46 -26.27 -12.43
N ILE A 361 17.54 -26.81 -12.98
CA ILE A 361 18.90 -26.30 -12.89
C ILE A 361 19.31 -25.86 -14.31
N ILE A 362 19.63 -24.58 -14.45
CA ILE A 362 20.09 -23.94 -15.68
C ILE A 362 21.61 -23.84 -15.61
N THR A 363 22.32 -24.32 -16.63
CA THR A 363 23.77 -24.11 -16.70
C THR A 363 24.15 -22.82 -17.45
N VAL A 364 25.15 -22.12 -16.92
CA VAL A 364 25.87 -21.00 -17.54
C VAL A 364 27.33 -21.42 -17.83
N ASN A 365 28.06 -20.66 -18.66
CA ASN A 365 29.50 -20.90 -18.81
C ASN A 365 30.23 -20.25 -17.63
N GLU A 366 30.15 -18.91 -17.53
CA GLU A 366 30.67 -18.13 -16.42
C GLU A 366 29.57 -17.77 -15.41
N LEU A 367 29.90 -17.67 -14.12
CA LEU A 367 28.90 -17.42 -13.08
C LEU A 367 28.28 -16.00 -13.17
N ASP A 368 29.04 -15.02 -13.67
CA ASP A 368 28.57 -13.64 -13.91
C ASP A 368 27.37 -13.59 -14.89
N GLU A 369 27.26 -14.55 -15.83
CA GLU A 369 26.11 -14.66 -16.76
C GLU A 369 24.77 -14.80 -16.01
N SER A 370 24.79 -15.33 -14.78
CA SER A 370 23.57 -15.53 -13.97
C SER A 370 22.83 -14.24 -13.65
N LEU A 371 23.53 -13.10 -13.56
CA LEU A 371 22.92 -11.79 -13.31
C LEU A 371 22.02 -11.37 -14.49
N ASP A 372 22.50 -11.59 -15.72
CA ASP A 372 21.75 -11.31 -16.94
C ASP A 372 20.58 -12.28 -17.14
N VAL A 373 20.70 -13.54 -16.69
CA VAL A 373 19.57 -14.48 -16.67
C VAL A 373 18.44 -13.94 -15.79
N ILE A 374 18.77 -13.56 -14.54
CA ILE A 374 17.79 -13.07 -13.57
C ILE A 374 17.16 -11.76 -14.05
N ASN A 375 17.97 -10.79 -14.46
CA ASN A 375 17.52 -9.46 -14.90
C ASN A 375 16.81 -9.46 -16.27
N SER A 376 16.79 -10.60 -16.99
CA SER A 376 15.97 -10.78 -18.20
C SER A 376 14.52 -11.19 -17.93
N GLY A 377 14.18 -11.54 -16.67
CA GLY A 377 12.82 -11.86 -16.24
C GLY A 377 12.12 -10.70 -15.51
N ASP A 378 10.92 -10.97 -14.99
CA ASP A 378 10.27 -10.08 -14.03
C ASP A 378 10.98 -10.14 -12.66
N LYS A 379 10.93 -9.02 -11.92
CA LYS A 379 11.51 -8.89 -10.56
C LYS A 379 10.95 -9.94 -9.62
N ALA A 380 11.82 -10.69 -8.95
CA ALA A 380 11.46 -11.80 -8.07
C ALA A 380 10.97 -11.33 -6.69
N LEU A 381 10.16 -12.15 -6.00
CA LEU A 381 9.81 -11.91 -4.60
C LEU A 381 11.03 -12.10 -3.69
N ALA A 382 11.76 -13.19 -3.88
CA ALA A 382 13.03 -13.46 -3.21
C ALA A 382 14.09 -13.93 -4.21
N ALA A 383 15.37 -13.61 -3.97
CA ALA A 383 16.48 -14.14 -4.75
C ALA A 383 17.67 -14.56 -3.86
N TYR A 384 18.33 -15.65 -4.25
CA TYR A 384 19.27 -16.38 -3.40
C TYR A 384 20.63 -16.54 -4.08
N ILE A 385 21.71 -16.45 -3.29
CA ILE A 385 23.07 -16.70 -3.77
C ILE A 385 23.90 -17.49 -2.76
N PHE A 386 24.49 -18.60 -3.19
CA PHE A 386 25.48 -19.35 -2.44
C PHE A 386 26.86 -19.06 -3.04
N THR A 387 27.73 -18.36 -2.30
CA THR A 387 29.12 -18.03 -2.67
C THR A 387 29.94 -17.63 -1.44
N ASN A 388 31.25 -17.86 -1.47
CA ASN A 388 32.20 -17.22 -0.55
C ASN A 388 32.95 -16.01 -1.16
N ASP A 389 32.72 -15.71 -2.44
CA ASP A 389 33.29 -14.52 -3.08
C ASP A 389 32.53 -13.26 -2.65
N LYS A 390 33.25 -12.36 -1.98
CA LYS A 390 32.70 -11.09 -1.48
C LYS A 390 32.36 -10.11 -2.60
N LYS A 391 33.17 -10.05 -3.66
CA LYS A 391 32.95 -9.19 -4.82
C LYS A 391 31.73 -9.67 -5.59
N PHE A 392 31.56 -10.98 -5.77
CA PHE A 392 30.36 -11.52 -6.42
C PHE A 392 29.10 -11.36 -5.54
N LYS A 393 29.20 -11.50 -4.21
CA LYS A 393 28.12 -11.08 -3.29
C LYS A 393 27.73 -9.60 -3.50
N GLU A 394 28.71 -8.70 -3.52
CA GLU A 394 28.48 -7.26 -3.69
C GLU A 394 27.87 -6.93 -5.06
N GLN A 395 28.31 -7.61 -6.13
CA GLN A 395 27.72 -7.52 -7.47
C GLN A 395 26.25 -8.00 -7.46
N PHE A 396 25.95 -9.15 -6.85
CA PHE A 396 24.59 -9.69 -6.77
C PHE A 396 23.64 -8.76 -5.99
N VAL A 397 24.03 -8.32 -4.79
CA VAL A 397 23.21 -7.43 -3.94
C VAL A 397 22.95 -6.09 -4.61
N LYS A 398 23.92 -5.57 -5.39
CA LYS A 398 23.78 -4.32 -6.14
C LYS A 398 22.95 -4.46 -7.42
N ASN A 399 23.08 -5.57 -8.15
CA ASN A 399 22.60 -5.67 -9.53
C ASN A 399 21.32 -6.51 -9.68
N VAL A 400 20.89 -7.27 -8.67
CA VAL A 400 19.63 -8.05 -8.70
C VAL A 400 18.55 -7.32 -7.90
N SER A 401 17.45 -6.96 -8.57
CA SER A 401 16.27 -6.36 -7.96
C SER A 401 15.25 -7.43 -7.58
N ALA A 402 14.86 -7.45 -6.30
CA ALA A 402 13.89 -8.39 -5.73
C ALA A 402 13.26 -7.81 -4.45
N GLY A 403 12.17 -8.42 -3.97
CA GLY A 403 11.59 -8.10 -2.67
C GLY A 403 12.60 -8.23 -1.53
N GLY A 404 13.25 -9.40 -1.44
CA GLY A 404 14.37 -9.66 -0.53
C GLY A 404 15.48 -10.52 -1.12
N LEU A 405 16.70 -10.40 -0.57
CA LEU A 405 17.90 -11.15 -0.95
C LEU A 405 18.49 -11.88 0.26
N LEU A 406 19.04 -13.08 0.05
CA LEU A 406 19.75 -13.83 1.09
C LEU A 406 21.03 -14.44 0.55
N VAL A 407 22.08 -14.45 1.39
CA VAL A 407 23.40 -14.99 1.02
C VAL A 407 23.74 -16.22 1.85
N ASN A 408 24.06 -17.31 1.15
CA ASN A 408 24.34 -18.65 1.66
C ASN A 408 23.18 -19.29 2.45
N ASP A 409 21.95 -18.77 2.34
CA ASP A 409 20.73 -19.35 2.90
C ASP A 409 19.53 -19.10 1.97
N THR A 410 18.41 -19.77 2.25
CA THR A 410 17.13 -19.60 1.52
C THR A 410 16.00 -19.34 2.51
N THR A 411 15.02 -18.52 2.12
CA THR A 411 13.75 -18.26 2.83
C THR A 411 13.80 -17.60 4.21
N LEU A 412 14.88 -17.75 5.00
CA LEU A 412 15.00 -17.33 6.40
C LEU A 412 14.67 -15.85 6.71
N HIS A 413 14.79 -14.94 5.73
CA HIS A 413 14.42 -13.54 5.87
C HIS A 413 12.97 -13.28 6.32
N VAL A 414 12.03 -14.18 6.05
CA VAL A 414 10.61 -14.03 6.40
C VAL A 414 10.34 -14.19 7.91
N VAL A 415 11.30 -14.75 8.66
CA VAL A 415 11.26 -14.89 10.13
C VAL A 415 12.24 -13.94 10.84
N VAL A 416 12.57 -12.83 10.18
CA VAL A 416 13.33 -11.71 10.76
C VAL A 416 12.39 -10.51 10.87
N ASP A 417 11.68 -10.43 11.99
CA ASP A 417 10.62 -9.44 12.31
C ASP A 417 11.08 -7.96 12.24
N THR A 418 12.37 -7.71 11.96
CA THR A 418 12.99 -6.39 11.79
C THR A 418 13.33 -6.04 10.34
N LEU A 419 13.26 -7.00 9.40
CA LEU A 419 13.39 -6.78 7.97
C LEU A 419 12.02 -6.56 7.32
N PRO A 420 11.90 -5.63 6.35
CA PRO A 420 10.69 -5.47 5.56
C PRO A 420 10.46 -6.70 4.68
N PHE A 421 9.21 -7.14 4.56
CA PHE A 421 8.79 -8.14 3.59
C PHE A 421 7.76 -7.55 2.64
N GLY A 422 7.90 -7.81 1.34
CA GLY A 422 7.02 -7.32 0.29
C GLY A 422 7.65 -7.42 -1.11
N GLY A 423 6.83 -7.61 -2.13
CA GLY A 423 7.26 -7.74 -3.53
C GLY A 423 7.41 -6.42 -4.30
N VAL A 424 8.08 -6.51 -5.46
CA VAL A 424 8.24 -5.38 -6.41
C VAL A 424 7.76 -5.80 -7.80
N GLY A 425 6.95 -4.96 -8.44
CA GLY A 425 6.46 -5.19 -9.80
C GLY A 425 5.43 -6.32 -9.86
N GLU A 426 5.65 -7.31 -10.73
CA GLU A 426 4.74 -8.46 -10.86
C GLU A 426 4.68 -9.33 -9.60
N SER A 427 5.75 -9.35 -8.79
CA SER A 427 5.79 -10.02 -7.48
C SER A 427 5.06 -9.25 -6.37
N GLY A 428 4.52 -8.05 -6.61
CA GLY A 428 3.70 -7.35 -5.63
C GLY A 428 3.94 -5.85 -5.47
N MET A 429 3.27 -5.27 -4.46
CA MET A 429 3.49 -3.90 -4.05
C MET A 429 3.18 -3.65 -2.56
N GLY A 430 4.01 -2.79 -1.96
CA GLY A 430 4.00 -2.48 -0.53
C GLY A 430 5.04 -3.31 0.21
N ALA A 431 5.12 -3.09 1.52
CA ALA A 431 5.87 -3.93 2.44
C ALA A 431 5.25 -3.84 3.85
N TYR A 432 5.58 -4.80 4.71
CA TYR A 432 5.33 -4.75 6.15
C TYR A 432 6.63 -4.96 6.93
N HIS A 433 6.71 -4.39 8.14
CA HIS A 433 7.91 -4.16 8.99
C HIS A 433 8.86 -3.01 8.52
N GLY A 434 9.58 -2.37 9.48
CA GLY A 434 10.67 -1.37 9.26
C GLY A 434 10.30 0.14 9.24
N ASN A 435 11.17 1.03 9.76
CA ASN A 435 10.94 2.50 9.95
C ASN A 435 12.24 3.37 9.79
N SER A 436 12.23 4.54 9.09
CA SER A 436 13.29 5.63 9.14
C SER A 436 13.05 6.86 8.20
N CYS A 437 13.44 8.13 8.54
CA CYS A 437 13.25 9.38 7.70
C CYS A 437 14.20 10.64 7.98
N GLU A 438 14.04 11.78 7.24
CA GLU A 438 14.86 13.07 7.10
C GLU A 438 16.14 13.03 6.19
N VAL A 439 16.63 13.98 5.32
CA VAL A 439 16.14 15.09 4.40
C VAL A 439 17.10 15.26 3.15
N ILE A 440 16.62 15.48 1.90
CA ILE A 440 17.32 15.22 0.58
C ILE A 440 18.84 15.54 0.41
N LEU A 441 19.23 16.69 -0.18
CA LEU A 441 20.52 16.80 -0.91
C LEU A 441 21.78 16.70 -0.04
N LYS A 442 21.65 16.90 1.28
CA LYS A 442 22.74 16.72 2.24
C LYS A 442 22.81 15.26 2.72
N GLU A 443 21.66 14.68 3.01
CA GLU A 443 21.56 13.35 3.59
C GLU A 443 21.45 12.23 2.55
N LEU A 444 21.41 12.51 1.24
CA LEU A 444 21.29 11.47 0.19
C LEU A 444 22.34 10.34 0.34
N LYS A 445 23.57 10.65 0.77
CA LYS A 445 24.58 9.63 1.10
C LYS A 445 24.19 8.75 2.29
N HIS A 446 23.62 9.36 3.33
CA HIS A 446 23.08 8.67 4.49
C HIS A 446 21.85 7.82 4.11
N TRP A 447 20.99 8.33 3.22
CA TRP A 447 19.80 7.63 2.71
C TRP A 447 20.15 6.38 1.93
N MET A 448 21.16 6.46 1.06
CA MET A 448 21.67 5.33 0.29
C MET A 448 22.53 4.36 1.13
N THR A 449 22.73 4.62 2.43
CA THR A 449 23.49 3.73 3.32
C THR A 449 22.57 2.62 3.83
N PRO A 450 22.96 1.33 3.73
CA PRO A 450 22.19 0.23 4.29
C PRO A 450 21.93 0.37 5.79
N GLU A 451 20.67 0.21 6.20
CA GLU A 451 20.27 0.25 7.61
C GLU A 451 20.44 -1.13 8.25
N LYS A 452 21.41 -1.30 9.15
CA LYS A 452 21.64 -2.58 9.82
C LYS A 452 20.59 -2.86 10.89
N VAL A 453 19.88 -3.97 10.77
CA VAL A 453 18.82 -4.38 11.69
C VAL A 453 19.23 -5.59 12.54
N LYS A 454 18.54 -5.77 13.68
CA LYS A 454 18.88 -6.82 14.64
C LYS A 454 18.23 -8.15 14.25
N THR A 455 19.05 -9.17 14.05
CA THR A 455 18.61 -10.57 13.93
C THR A 455 18.27 -11.17 15.30
N SER A 456 17.41 -12.18 15.32
CA SER A 456 17.00 -12.89 16.54
C SER A 456 17.92 -14.07 16.85
N ILE A 457 17.88 -14.59 18.09
CA ILE A 457 18.65 -15.79 18.47
C ILE A 457 18.26 -17.05 17.67
N ARG A 458 17.03 -17.10 17.13
CA ARG A 458 16.58 -18.18 16.21
C ARG A 458 17.26 -18.12 14.84
N THR A 459 17.83 -16.95 14.48
CA THR A 459 18.44 -16.67 13.18
C THR A 459 19.96 -16.47 13.24
N PHE A 460 20.58 -16.67 14.41
CA PHE A 460 22.04 -16.62 14.57
C PHE A 460 22.70 -17.76 13.77
N PRO A 461 23.83 -17.53 13.05
CA PRO A 461 24.72 -16.36 13.08
C PRO A 461 24.46 -15.29 12.02
N SER A 462 23.26 -15.23 11.41
CA SER A 462 22.95 -14.33 10.29
C SER A 462 22.96 -12.84 10.68
N SER A 463 23.20 -11.97 9.69
CA SER A 463 23.30 -10.52 9.84
C SER A 463 22.41 -9.80 8.83
N ALA A 464 21.54 -8.91 9.27
CA ALA A 464 20.52 -8.30 8.43
C ALA A 464 20.75 -6.81 8.15
N GLU A 465 20.44 -6.35 6.93
CA GLU A 465 20.42 -4.93 6.55
C GLU A 465 19.30 -4.62 5.54
N ILE A 466 18.80 -3.39 5.57
CA ILE A 466 17.79 -2.85 4.64
C ILE A 466 18.50 -1.93 3.65
N VAL A 467 18.37 -2.22 2.35
CA VAL A 467 18.99 -1.46 1.27
C VAL A 467 17.91 -0.74 0.45
N PRO A 468 17.90 0.59 0.36
CA PRO A 468 16.98 1.29 -0.54
C PRO A 468 17.43 1.18 -2.00
N GLU A 469 16.49 0.78 -2.87
CA GLU A 469 16.72 0.54 -4.31
C GLU A 469 15.72 1.37 -5.14
N PRO A 470 16.12 2.03 -6.26
CA PRO A 470 15.18 2.70 -7.17
C PRO A 470 14.10 1.74 -7.68
N LEU A 471 12.87 2.22 -7.81
CA LEU A 471 11.79 1.43 -8.39
C LEU A 471 12.04 1.13 -9.88
N GLY A 472 12.53 2.10 -10.67
CA GLY A 472 12.92 1.91 -12.07
C GLY A 472 12.53 3.09 -12.96
N VAL A 473 11.58 2.87 -13.88
CA VAL A 473 11.04 3.90 -14.77
C VAL A 473 9.68 4.38 -14.26
N VAL A 474 9.57 5.67 -13.93
CA VAL A 474 8.38 6.24 -13.30
C VAL A 474 7.72 7.35 -14.13
N LEU A 475 6.39 7.37 -14.12
CA LEU A 475 5.57 8.40 -14.76
C LEU A 475 5.05 9.38 -13.69
N VAL A 476 5.31 10.67 -13.88
CA VAL A 476 4.79 11.76 -13.03
C VAL A 476 3.78 12.56 -13.86
N ILE A 477 2.53 12.62 -13.43
CA ILE A 477 1.47 13.41 -14.06
C ILE A 477 1.10 14.55 -13.12
N SER A 478 1.35 15.80 -13.52
CA SER A 478 1.22 16.98 -12.66
C SER A 478 0.03 17.89 -13.03
N PRO A 479 -0.47 18.72 -12.10
CA PRO A 479 -1.65 19.55 -12.30
C PRO A 479 -1.29 20.94 -12.88
N TRP A 480 -2.31 21.76 -13.10
CA TRP A 480 -2.18 23.12 -13.64
C TRP A 480 -2.08 24.23 -12.58
N ASN A 481 -2.41 23.94 -11.32
CA ASN A 481 -2.70 24.96 -10.31
C ASN A 481 -1.48 25.46 -9.52
N TYR A 482 -0.48 24.61 -9.31
CA TYR A 482 0.89 24.99 -8.92
C TYR A 482 1.89 24.30 -9.87
N PRO A 483 1.89 24.68 -11.17
CA PRO A 483 2.36 23.83 -12.25
C PRO A 483 3.88 23.64 -12.28
N ILE A 484 4.67 24.42 -11.54
CA ILE A 484 6.11 24.22 -11.37
C ILE A 484 6.37 23.32 -10.15
N LEU A 485 5.81 23.66 -8.98
CA LEU A 485 6.04 22.96 -7.71
C LEU A 485 5.58 21.49 -7.79
N LEU A 486 4.30 21.27 -8.10
CA LEU A 486 3.68 19.95 -8.17
C LEU A 486 4.12 19.13 -9.40
N ALA A 487 4.97 19.71 -10.26
CA ALA A 487 5.67 19.00 -11.33
C ALA A 487 7.10 18.60 -10.92
N LEU A 488 7.85 19.50 -10.31
CA LEU A 488 9.27 19.30 -10.02
C LEU A 488 9.54 18.56 -8.71
N ASP A 489 8.76 18.77 -7.65
CA ASP A 489 9.00 18.13 -6.34
C ASP A 489 8.91 16.58 -6.39
N PRO A 490 7.91 15.94 -7.05
CA PRO A 490 7.93 14.50 -7.27
C PRO A 490 9.06 14.04 -8.21
N VAL A 491 9.41 14.82 -9.24
CA VAL A 491 10.53 14.50 -10.16
C VAL A 491 11.88 14.53 -9.42
N LEU A 492 12.09 15.51 -8.54
CA LEU A 492 13.26 15.59 -7.66
C LEU A 492 13.34 14.40 -6.70
N GLY A 493 12.21 13.96 -6.16
CA GLY A 493 12.12 12.73 -5.37
C GLY A 493 12.56 11.49 -6.15
N ALA A 494 12.01 11.31 -7.35
CA ALA A 494 12.30 10.17 -8.22
C ALA A 494 13.77 10.13 -8.66
N ILE A 495 14.34 11.26 -9.09
CA ILE A 495 15.75 11.37 -9.48
C ILE A 495 16.67 11.14 -8.27
N ALA A 496 16.36 11.71 -7.09
CA ALA A 496 17.15 11.49 -5.88
C ALA A 496 17.13 10.01 -5.44
N ALA A 497 16.01 9.30 -5.67
CA ALA A 497 15.90 7.86 -5.47
C ALA A 497 16.60 7.01 -6.54
N GLY A 498 17.08 7.61 -7.64
CA GLY A 498 17.81 6.92 -8.73
C GLY A 498 16.96 6.40 -9.88
N ASN A 499 15.74 6.92 -10.06
CA ASN A 499 14.79 6.48 -11.09
C ASN A 499 14.95 7.26 -12.40
N ALA A 500 14.61 6.63 -13.52
CA ALA A 500 14.32 7.33 -14.78
C ALA A 500 12.88 7.87 -14.75
N VAL A 501 12.64 9.05 -15.32
CA VAL A 501 11.40 9.82 -15.10
C VAL A 501 10.82 10.34 -16.41
N VAL A 502 9.51 10.16 -16.59
CA VAL A 502 8.71 10.86 -17.61
C VAL A 502 7.74 11.79 -16.90
N LEU A 503 7.85 13.10 -17.15
CA LEU A 503 6.94 14.12 -16.63
C LEU A 503 5.88 14.47 -17.69
N LYS A 504 4.60 14.32 -17.35
CA LYS A 504 3.46 14.85 -18.09
C LYS A 504 2.90 16.09 -17.36
N PRO A 505 3.25 17.32 -17.78
CA PRO A 505 2.65 18.53 -17.23
C PRO A 505 1.21 18.72 -17.76
N SER A 506 0.38 19.48 -17.04
CA SER A 506 -0.98 19.74 -17.48
C SER A 506 -1.07 20.73 -18.65
N GLU A 507 -1.75 20.28 -19.71
CA GLU A 507 -2.20 21.01 -20.89
C GLU A 507 -3.05 22.26 -20.58
N ILE A 508 -3.60 22.37 -19.36
CA ILE A 508 -4.39 23.52 -18.90
C ILE A 508 -3.47 24.70 -18.53
N ALA A 509 -2.17 24.48 -18.31
CA ALA A 509 -1.15 25.50 -18.07
C ALA A 509 -0.05 25.51 -19.18
N PRO A 510 -0.41 25.67 -20.47
CA PRO A 510 0.47 25.34 -21.59
C PRO A 510 1.75 26.19 -21.66
N ALA A 511 1.68 27.46 -21.26
CA ALA A 511 2.86 28.33 -21.20
C ALA A 511 3.90 27.84 -20.17
N THR A 512 3.47 27.24 -19.07
CA THR A 512 4.36 26.62 -18.07
C THR A 512 4.83 25.24 -18.51
N ALA A 513 3.97 24.45 -19.16
CA ALA A 513 4.35 23.15 -19.72
C ALA A 513 5.48 23.27 -20.76
N LEU A 514 5.35 24.19 -21.71
CA LEU A 514 6.39 24.55 -22.69
C LEU A 514 7.69 25.06 -22.05
N LEU A 515 7.58 25.80 -20.93
CA LEU A 515 8.74 26.27 -20.18
C LEU A 515 9.44 25.13 -19.44
N LEU A 516 8.69 24.20 -18.83
CA LEU A 516 9.24 23.04 -18.13
C LEU A 516 9.95 22.09 -19.08
N GLU A 517 9.35 21.78 -20.24
CA GLU A 517 9.97 21.02 -21.33
C GLU A 517 11.32 21.63 -21.71
N LYS A 518 11.33 22.88 -22.15
CA LYS A 518 12.54 23.62 -22.57
C LYS A 518 13.61 23.72 -21.47
N LEU A 519 13.23 23.77 -20.20
CA LEU A 519 14.18 23.82 -19.08
C LEU A 519 14.74 22.43 -18.76
N ILE A 520 13.91 21.39 -18.75
CA ILE A 520 14.34 20.00 -18.48
C ILE A 520 15.22 19.48 -19.63
N GLU A 521 14.87 19.77 -20.89
CA GLU A 521 15.71 19.46 -22.06
C GLU A 521 17.09 20.12 -22.00
N LYS A 522 17.17 21.34 -21.44
CA LYS A 522 18.42 22.11 -21.38
C LYS A 522 19.31 21.74 -20.19
N TYR A 523 18.73 21.30 -19.07
CA TYR A 523 19.44 21.19 -17.79
C TYR A 523 19.46 19.79 -17.17
N MET A 524 18.68 18.83 -17.67
CA MET A 524 18.67 17.43 -17.18
C MET A 524 19.20 16.47 -18.23
N ASP A 525 19.74 15.32 -17.80
CA ASP A 525 20.14 14.25 -18.71
C ASP A 525 18.90 13.67 -19.42
N GLN A 526 18.82 13.95 -20.72
CA GLN A 526 17.72 13.53 -21.57
C GLN A 526 17.64 12.01 -21.77
N SER A 527 18.69 11.24 -21.50
CA SER A 527 18.59 9.78 -21.56
C SER A 527 17.67 9.20 -20.47
N ILE A 528 17.53 9.91 -19.33
CA ILE A 528 16.81 9.44 -18.14
C ILE A 528 15.66 10.35 -17.67
N VAL A 529 15.60 11.62 -18.06
CA VAL A 529 14.49 12.54 -17.70
C VAL A 529 13.84 13.13 -18.95
N ARG A 530 12.57 12.80 -19.18
CA ARG A 530 11.77 13.29 -20.33
C ARG A 530 10.59 14.13 -19.88
N VAL A 531 10.15 15.02 -20.76
CA VAL A 531 8.84 15.68 -20.68
C VAL A 531 8.00 15.18 -21.86
N VAL A 532 6.72 14.93 -21.62
CA VAL A 532 5.74 14.60 -22.66
C VAL A 532 4.53 15.51 -22.46
N GLN A 533 4.39 16.52 -23.31
CA GLN A 533 3.18 17.34 -23.35
C GLN A 533 2.05 16.62 -24.11
N GLY A 534 0.80 16.97 -23.79
CA GLY A 534 -0.38 16.41 -24.43
C GLY A 534 -1.63 16.50 -23.55
N ALA A 535 -2.78 16.17 -24.12
CA ALA A 535 -4.07 16.16 -23.47
C ALA A 535 -4.47 14.72 -23.06
N VAL A 536 -5.73 14.33 -23.32
CA VAL A 536 -6.29 13.03 -22.94
C VAL A 536 -5.63 11.88 -23.70
N ASP A 537 -5.35 12.04 -24.99
CA ASP A 537 -4.88 10.95 -25.85
C ASP A 537 -3.44 10.54 -25.52
N GLU A 538 -2.53 11.50 -25.33
CA GLU A 538 -1.15 11.25 -24.91
C GLU A 538 -1.09 10.72 -23.47
N THR A 539 -1.93 11.24 -22.57
CA THR A 539 -2.06 10.70 -21.20
C THR A 539 -2.56 9.25 -21.25
N THR A 540 -3.48 8.93 -22.15
CA THR A 540 -4.01 7.57 -22.34
C THR A 540 -2.97 6.64 -22.96
N ALA A 541 -2.15 7.11 -23.90
CA ALA A 541 -1.05 6.34 -24.47
C ALA A 541 0.07 6.04 -23.46
N LEU A 542 0.40 7.01 -22.59
CA LEU A 542 1.32 6.81 -21.47
C LEU A 542 0.76 5.79 -20.47
N LEU A 543 -0.51 5.90 -20.08
CA LEU A 543 -1.17 4.97 -19.16
C LEU A 543 -1.40 3.55 -19.73
N GLN A 544 -1.11 3.29 -21.01
CA GLN A 544 -1.10 1.93 -21.56
C GLN A 544 0.20 1.17 -21.28
N GLN A 545 1.31 1.86 -20.96
CA GLN A 545 2.63 1.25 -20.79
C GLN A 545 2.82 0.66 -19.38
N LYS A 546 3.73 -0.31 -19.24
CA LYS A 546 4.18 -0.84 -17.94
C LYS A 546 5.20 0.15 -17.34
N TRP A 547 4.89 0.67 -16.16
CA TRP A 547 5.77 1.55 -15.37
C TRP A 547 6.09 0.91 -14.03
N ASP A 548 7.23 1.21 -13.44
CA ASP A 548 7.58 0.77 -12.09
C ASP A 548 6.89 1.60 -11.00
N LYS A 549 6.47 2.84 -11.33
CA LYS A 549 5.54 3.65 -10.51
C LYS A 549 4.79 4.67 -11.37
N ILE A 550 3.56 5.01 -10.96
CA ILE A 550 2.90 6.24 -11.42
C ILE A 550 2.65 7.15 -10.22
N PHE A 551 3.06 8.42 -10.34
CA PHE A 551 2.68 9.51 -9.45
C PHE A 551 1.65 10.38 -10.17
N TYR A 552 0.51 10.65 -9.54
CA TYR A 552 -0.51 11.55 -10.09
C TYR A 552 -1.02 12.52 -9.02
N THR A 553 -0.94 13.82 -9.33
CA THR A 553 -1.65 14.86 -8.57
C THR A 553 -2.85 15.37 -9.35
N GLY A 554 -4.02 15.46 -8.70
CA GLY A 554 -5.20 16.10 -9.28
C GLY A 554 -6.52 15.72 -8.61
N ASN A 555 -7.45 15.11 -9.34
CA ASN A 555 -8.81 14.82 -8.84
C ASN A 555 -9.14 13.32 -8.81
N GLY A 556 -10.02 12.92 -7.89
CA GLY A 556 -10.41 11.53 -7.67
C GLY A 556 -11.15 10.85 -8.84
N LYS A 557 -11.65 11.58 -9.84
CA LYS A 557 -12.22 10.98 -11.06
C LYS A 557 -11.10 10.46 -11.99
N VAL A 558 -10.05 11.25 -12.19
CA VAL A 558 -8.88 10.85 -13.00
C VAL A 558 -7.98 9.90 -12.22
N GLY A 559 -7.85 10.05 -10.90
CA GLY A 559 -7.12 9.10 -10.05
C GLY A 559 -7.62 7.66 -10.20
N ARG A 560 -8.94 7.46 -10.32
CA ARG A 560 -9.56 6.15 -10.62
C ARG A 560 -9.18 5.61 -12.00
N ILE A 561 -9.05 6.47 -13.02
CA ILE A 561 -8.59 6.09 -14.36
C ILE A 561 -7.12 5.65 -14.32
N VAL A 562 -6.26 6.44 -13.66
CA VAL A 562 -4.84 6.12 -13.46
C VAL A 562 -4.68 4.78 -12.74
N MET A 563 -5.40 4.58 -11.63
CA MET A 563 -5.32 3.34 -10.85
C MET A 563 -5.90 2.12 -11.60
N THR A 564 -6.95 2.30 -12.41
CA THR A 564 -7.51 1.25 -13.27
C THR A 564 -6.55 0.87 -14.40
N ALA A 565 -5.79 1.83 -14.94
CA ALA A 565 -4.74 1.56 -15.91
C ALA A 565 -3.55 0.83 -15.28
N ALA A 566 -3.08 1.31 -14.11
CA ALA A 566 -2.00 0.70 -13.33
C ALA A 566 -2.31 -0.76 -12.93
N ALA A 567 -3.58 -1.07 -12.64
CA ALA A 567 -4.04 -2.43 -12.33
C ALA A 567 -3.79 -3.46 -13.45
N LYS A 568 -3.64 -3.02 -14.72
CA LYS A 568 -3.27 -3.91 -15.84
C LYS A 568 -1.84 -4.44 -15.74
N HIS A 569 -0.96 -3.70 -15.08
CA HIS A 569 0.50 -3.95 -15.01
C HIS A 569 1.01 -4.13 -13.58
N LEU A 570 0.11 -4.17 -12.58
CA LEU A 570 0.46 -4.19 -11.15
C LEU A 570 1.38 -3.02 -10.74
N THR A 571 1.32 -1.91 -11.46
CA THR A 571 2.14 -0.72 -11.19
C THR A 571 1.69 -0.04 -9.89
N PRO A 572 2.57 0.16 -8.89
CA PRO A 572 2.21 0.91 -7.69
C PRO A 572 1.94 2.38 -8.03
N VAL A 573 0.91 2.95 -7.40
CA VAL A 573 0.52 4.36 -7.56
C VAL A 573 0.79 5.18 -6.30
N LEU A 574 1.13 6.45 -6.46
CA LEU A 574 0.93 7.48 -5.45
C LEU A 574 -0.06 8.50 -6.04
N LEU A 575 -1.14 8.75 -5.31
CA LEU A 575 -2.20 9.66 -5.73
C LEU A 575 -2.29 10.78 -4.67
N GLU A 576 -2.05 12.02 -5.06
CA GLU A 576 -2.34 13.21 -4.22
C GLU A 576 -3.55 13.93 -4.83
N LEU A 577 -4.68 13.91 -4.13
CA LEU A 577 -5.96 14.27 -4.72
C LEU A 577 -6.67 15.36 -3.91
N GLY A 578 -7.32 16.26 -4.64
CA GLY A 578 -8.21 17.27 -4.10
C GLY A 578 -9.37 16.67 -3.29
N GLY A 579 -9.83 17.45 -2.32
CA GLY A 579 -10.87 17.05 -1.37
C GLY A 579 -11.26 18.19 -0.44
N LYS A 580 -12.50 18.18 0.06
CA LYS A 580 -13.07 19.33 0.79
C LYS A 580 -12.36 19.53 2.14
N SER A 581 -11.46 20.51 2.21
CA SER A 581 -10.70 20.83 3.42
C SER A 581 -11.53 21.64 4.44
N PRO A 582 -11.92 21.09 5.61
CA PRO A 582 -12.73 21.81 6.60
C PRO A 582 -11.91 22.79 7.45
N VAL A 583 -12.57 23.83 7.95
CA VAL A 583 -12.05 24.71 9.02
C VAL A 583 -13.04 24.76 10.18
N VAL A 584 -12.66 24.32 11.37
CA VAL A 584 -13.44 24.56 12.59
C VAL A 584 -12.98 25.87 13.23
N VAL A 585 -13.91 26.74 13.61
CA VAL A 585 -13.62 28.05 14.22
C VAL A 585 -14.36 28.18 15.55
N ASP A 586 -13.59 28.08 16.64
CA ASP A 586 -14.01 28.38 18.01
C ASP A 586 -14.25 29.87 18.21
N SER A 587 -15.08 30.21 19.19
CA SER A 587 -15.28 31.57 19.66
C SER A 587 -14.08 32.16 20.42
N ASN A 588 -13.31 31.32 21.12
CA ASN A 588 -12.23 31.70 22.03
C ASN A 588 -10.88 31.86 21.30
N ILE A 589 -10.82 32.76 20.32
CA ILE A 589 -9.65 32.98 19.45
C ILE A 589 -9.34 34.46 19.19
N ASN A 590 -8.13 34.76 18.72
CA ASN A 590 -7.85 36.05 18.09
C ASN A 590 -8.48 36.07 16.69
N LEU A 591 -9.71 36.58 16.62
CA LEU A 591 -10.53 36.58 15.40
C LEU A 591 -9.84 37.26 14.20
N LYS A 592 -9.19 38.43 14.39
CA LYS A 592 -8.52 39.13 13.27
C LYS A 592 -7.34 38.33 12.72
N VAL A 593 -6.58 37.62 13.56
CA VAL A 593 -5.49 36.74 13.11
C VAL A 593 -6.04 35.48 12.42
N ALA A 594 -7.09 34.87 12.97
CA ALA A 594 -7.73 33.69 12.38
C ALA A 594 -8.33 33.99 11.01
N VAL A 595 -9.08 35.09 10.89
CA VAL A 595 -9.68 35.55 9.63
C VAL A 595 -8.61 35.84 8.57
N ARG A 596 -7.52 36.55 8.91
CA ARG A 596 -6.41 36.78 7.96
C ARG A 596 -5.77 35.50 7.46
N ARG A 597 -5.62 34.49 8.33
CA ARG A 597 -5.10 33.17 7.95
C ARG A 597 -6.06 32.42 7.04
N ILE A 598 -7.34 32.34 7.38
CA ILE A 598 -8.40 31.77 6.53
C ILE A 598 -8.42 32.47 5.16
N ILE A 599 -8.29 33.79 5.11
CA ILE A 599 -8.25 34.55 3.86
C ILE A 599 -7.01 34.21 3.02
N SER A 600 -5.84 34.10 3.66
CA SER A 600 -4.60 33.68 2.99
C SER A 600 -4.72 32.28 2.40
N GLY A 601 -5.18 31.28 3.18
CA GLY A 601 -5.36 29.91 2.72
C GLY A 601 -6.46 29.74 1.67
N LYS A 602 -7.52 30.56 1.71
CA LYS A 602 -8.65 30.47 0.78
C LYS A 602 -8.49 31.30 -0.47
N TRP A 603 -8.23 32.61 -0.38
CA TRP A 603 -8.19 33.49 -1.55
C TRP A 603 -6.75 33.88 -1.93
N GLY A 604 -5.83 33.96 -0.97
CA GLY A 604 -4.40 34.19 -1.23
C GLY A 604 -3.74 33.04 -2.03
N LEU A 605 -4.13 31.79 -1.78
CA LEU A 605 -3.72 30.65 -2.58
C LEU A 605 -4.54 30.52 -3.87
N ASN A 606 -4.05 31.15 -4.95
CA ASN A 606 -4.58 31.02 -6.32
C ASN A 606 -6.11 31.23 -6.42
N ASN A 607 -6.65 32.16 -5.63
CA ASN A 607 -8.09 32.44 -5.51
C ASN A 607 -8.95 31.19 -5.23
N GLY A 608 -8.44 30.28 -4.40
CA GLY A 608 -9.11 29.05 -3.94
C GLY A 608 -8.87 27.82 -4.81
N GLN A 609 -8.00 27.92 -5.81
CA GLN A 609 -7.65 26.83 -6.73
C GLN A 609 -6.49 25.98 -6.17
N ALA A 610 -6.63 25.49 -4.93
CA ALA A 610 -5.67 24.61 -4.29
C ALA A 610 -6.39 23.47 -3.55
N CYS A 611 -5.85 22.25 -3.63
CA CYS A 611 -6.35 21.04 -2.97
C CYS A 611 -6.35 21.12 -1.43
N ILE A 612 -5.63 22.10 -0.87
CA ILE A 612 -5.55 22.41 0.57
C ILE A 612 -6.22 23.75 0.93
N SER A 613 -6.86 24.45 0.00
CA SER A 613 -7.62 25.66 0.35
C SER A 613 -8.87 25.29 1.17
N PRO A 614 -9.24 26.07 2.20
CA PRO A 614 -10.51 25.90 2.92
C PRO A 614 -11.72 25.75 1.98
N ASP A 615 -12.39 24.60 2.02
CA ASP A 615 -13.65 24.42 1.29
C ASP A 615 -14.81 25.01 2.08
N TYR A 616 -14.86 24.75 3.39
CA TYR A 616 -15.97 25.19 4.24
C TYR A 616 -15.52 25.44 5.69
N VAL A 617 -16.21 26.35 6.35
CA VAL A 617 -16.06 26.64 7.78
C VAL A 617 -17.18 26.00 8.58
N ILE A 618 -16.90 25.52 9.79
CA ILE A 618 -17.88 25.17 10.82
C ILE A 618 -17.65 26.07 12.04
N THR A 619 -18.71 26.68 12.57
CA THR A 619 -18.68 27.47 13.81
C THR A 619 -20.05 27.48 14.48
N THR A 620 -20.16 27.95 15.72
CA THR A 620 -21.47 28.01 16.41
C THR A 620 -22.34 29.14 15.86
N LYS A 621 -23.67 28.94 15.91
CA LYS A 621 -24.68 29.93 15.44
C LYS A 621 -24.44 31.35 15.97
N ASP A 622 -24.12 31.47 17.25
CA ASP A 622 -23.91 32.76 17.94
C ASP A 622 -22.58 33.45 17.59
N TYR A 623 -21.64 32.72 16.97
CA TYR A 623 -20.35 33.26 16.53
C TYR A 623 -20.30 33.56 15.03
N ALA A 624 -21.07 32.84 14.21
CA ALA A 624 -21.07 32.99 12.76
C ALA A 624 -21.25 34.43 12.26
N PRO A 625 -22.14 35.29 12.81
CA PRO A 625 -22.25 36.69 12.38
C PRO A 625 -20.95 37.49 12.59
N LYS A 626 -20.28 37.30 13.75
CA LYS A 626 -19.02 37.97 14.08
C LYS A 626 -17.90 37.53 13.13
N LEU A 627 -17.86 36.24 12.81
CA LEU A 627 -16.89 35.68 11.86
C LEU A 627 -17.13 36.20 10.44
N VAL A 628 -18.39 36.21 9.99
CA VAL A 628 -18.79 36.75 8.68
C VAL A 628 -18.40 38.21 8.53
N ASP A 629 -18.72 39.07 9.50
CA ASP A 629 -18.45 40.51 9.38
C ASP A 629 -16.95 40.84 9.51
N ALA A 630 -16.20 40.06 10.27
CA ALA A 630 -14.74 40.13 10.25
C ALA A 630 -14.16 39.70 8.89
N LEU A 631 -14.63 38.58 8.31
CA LEU A 631 -14.22 38.13 6.96
C LEU A 631 -14.50 39.20 5.89
N LYS A 632 -15.70 39.80 5.88
CA LYS A 632 -16.05 40.92 4.97
C LYS A 632 -15.07 42.09 5.09
N THR A 633 -14.74 42.48 6.32
CA THR A 633 -13.89 43.64 6.60
C THR A 633 -12.47 43.40 6.11
N GLU A 634 -11.88 42.26 6.47
CA GLU A 634 -10.51 41.91 6.09
C GLU A 634 -10.39 41.60 4.58
N LEU A 635 -11.43 41.03 3.93
CA LEU A 635 -11.46 40.88 2.47
C LEU A 635 -11.43 42.22 1.74
N GLN A 636 -12.13 43.23 2.26
CA GLN A 636 -12.09 44.58 1.71
C GLN A 636 -10.76 45.30 2.01
N GLU A 637 -10.06 44.98 3.11
CA GLU A 637 -8.66 45.39 3.32
C GLU A 637 -7.71 44.74 2.31
N CYS A 638 -7.91 43.45 1.97
CA CYS A 638 -7.02 42.70 1.06
C CYS A 638 -7.23 42.99 -0.43
N TYR A 639 -8.48 43.02 -0.91
CA TYR A 639 -8.81 43.11 -2.35
C TYR A 639 -9.55 44.40 -2.74
N GLY A 640 -9.74 45.32 -1.80
CA GLY A 640 -10.43 46.58 -2.01
C GLY A 640 -11.96 46.43 -2.17
N LYS A 641 -12.60 47.50 -2.65
CA LYS A 641 -14.07 47.58 -2.81
C LYS A 641 -14.61 46.97 -4.10
N ASN A 642 -13.74 46.68 -5.07
CA ASN A 642 -14.10 46.00 -6.32
C ASN A 642 -13.05 44.93 -6.60
N PRO A 643 -13.17 43.73 -5.98
CA PRO A 643 -12.15 42.70 -6.07
C PRO A 643 -11.93 42.18 -7.50
N LEU A 644 -12.90 42.31 -8.41
CA LEU A 644 -12.74 41.90 -9.81
C LEU A 644 -11.69 42.75 -10.57
N GLU A 645 -11.33 43.93 -10.07
CA GLU A 645 -10.26 44.78 -10.63
C GLU A 645 -8.96 44.77 -9.80
N SER A 646 -8.89 44.03 -8.69
CA SER A 646 -7.65 43.86 -7.91
C SER A 646 -6.57 43.17 -8.75
N GLU A 647 -5.31 43.61 -8.66
CA GLU A 647 -4.19 42.94 -9.34
C GLU A 647 -3.84 41.61 -8.65
N ASP A 648 -3.96 41.55 -7.32
CA ASP A 648 -3.70 40.36 -6.48
C ASP A 648 -4.72 39.23 -6.65
N LEU A 649 -5.89 39.49 -7.25
CA LEU A 649 -6.92 38.47 -7.44
C LEU A 649 -6.61 37.56 -8.65
N SER A 650 -6.20 36.31 -8.37
CA SER A 650 -5.98 35.30 -9.42
C SER A 650 -7.29 34.96 -10.16
N ARG A 651 -7.21 34.82 -11.49
CA ARG A 651 -8.34 34.39 -12.33
C ARG A 651 -8.61 32.89 -12.19
N ILE A 652 -9.83 32.48 -12.50
CA ILE A 652 -10.19 31.08 -12.70
C ILE A 652 -9.51 30.57 -13.98
N VAL A 653 -8.92 29.37 -13.95
CA VAL A 653 -7.99 28.93 -15.00
C VAL A 653 -8.60 28.80 -16.40
N SER A 654 -9.89 28.43 -16.51
CA SER A 654 -10.59 28.31 -17.79
C SER A 654 -12.10 28.50 -17.67
N SER A 655 -12.75 28.78 -18.79
CA SER A 655 -14.20 28.92 -18.92
C SER A 655 -14.98 27.74 -18.34
N ASN A 656 -14.51 26.50 -18.54
CA ASN A 656 -15.16 25.31 -17.96
C ASN A 656 -15.16 25.31 -16.42
N HIS A 657 -14.06 25.76 -15.79
CA HIS A 657 -13.99 25.89 -14.33
C HIS A 657 -14.85 27.07 -13.84
N PHE A 658 -14.84 28.19 -14.57
CA PHE A 658 -15.66 29.37 -14.29
C PHE A 658 -17.16 29.06 -14.38
N ALA A 659 -17.59 28.31 -15.40
CA ALA A 659 -18.97 27.85 -15.60
C ALA A 659 -19.39 26.87 -14.49
N ARG A 660 -18.51 25.95 -14.06
CA ARG A 660 -18.75 25.07 -12.91
C ARG A 660 -18.99 25.88 -11.63
N LEU A 661 -18.08 26.80 -11.29
CA LEU A 661 -18.21 27.66 -10.11
C LEU A 661 -19.45 28.57 -10.18
N SER A 662 -19.77 29.09 -11.36
CA SER A 662 -20.98 29.87 -11.60
C SER A 662 -22.25 29.05 -11.41
N LYS A 663 -22.26 27.76 -11.82
CA LYS A 663 -23.35 26.82 -11.53
C LYS A 663 -23.51 26.56 -10.03
N LEU A 664 -22.41 26.43 -9.28
CA LEU A 664 -22.48 26.26 -7.81
C LEU A 664 -23.12 27.47 -7.13
N LEU A 665 -22.81 28.69 -7.57
CA LEU A 665 -23.44 29.92 -7.06
C LEU A 665 -24.89 30.13 -7.50
N ASN A 666 -25.25 29.65 -8.70
CA ASN A 666 -26.59 29.79 -9.26
C ASN A 666 -27.55 28.67 -8.82
N ASP A 667 -27.12 27.70 -8.00
CA ASP A 667 -27.98 26.63 -7.48
C ASP A 667 -29.06 27.20 -6.53
N ASP A 668 -30.29 26.68 -6.63
CA ASP A 668 -31.45 27.20 -5.89
C ASP A 668 -31.30 27.07 -4.36
N LYS A 669 -30.50 26.12 -3.86
CA LYS A 669 -30.19 25.97 -2.43
C LYS A 669 -29.06 26.90 -1.95
N VAL A 670 -28.34 27.55 -2.87
CA VAL A 670 -27.07 28.24 -2.63
C VAL A 670 -27.14 29.74 -2.91
N SER A 671 -27.82 30.15 -3.99
CA SER A 671 -27.90 31.54 -4.44
C SER A 671 -28.45 32.48 -3.35
N GLY A 672 -29.55 32.10 -2.70
CA GLY A 672 -30.14 32.83 -1.57
C GLY A 672 -29.35 32.74 -0.24
N LYS A 673 -28.14 32.16 -0.24
CA LYS A 673 -27.26 32.01 0.93
C LYS A 673 -25.99 32.85 0.85
N ILE A 674 -25.76 33.58 -0.25
CA ILE A 674 -24.62 34.48 -0.41
C ILE A 674 -24.77 35.67 0.55
N VAL A 675 -23.79 35.88 1.43
CA VAL A 675 -23.77 36.99 2.42
C VAL A 675 -22.68 38.02 2.15
N TYR A 676 -21.78 37.74 1.20
CA TYR A 676 -20.78 38.67 0.65
C TYR A 676 -20.27 38.15 -0.69
N GLY A 677 -19.96 39.05 -1.62
CA GLY A 677 -19.44 38.72 -2.94
C GLY A 677 -20.50 38.15 -3.89
N GLY A 678 -20.07 37.28 -4.81
CA GLY A 678 -20.90 36.66 -5.85
C GLY A 678 -20.78 37.33 -7.23
N GLU A 679 -20.05 38.44 -7.34
CA GLU A 679 -19.76 39.12 -8.60
C GLU A 679 -18.85 38.26 -9.51
N LYS A 680 -19.13 38.31 -10.82
CA LYS A 680 -18.57 37.43 -11.84
C LYS A 680 -18.30 38.21 -13.13
N ASP A 681 -17.08 38.11 -13.66
CA ASP A 681 -16.71 38.55 -15.00
C ASP A 681 -16.19 37.35 -15.80
N GLU A 682 -17.00 36.87 -16.76
CA GLU A 682 -16.67 35.73 -17.61
C GLU A 682 -15.57 36.05 -18.64
N ASN A 683 -15.47 37.30 -19.10
CA ASN A 683 -14.45 37.72 -20.06
C ASN A 683 -13.06 37.77 -19.43
N LYS A 684 -12.97 38.17 -18.15
CA LYS A 684 -11.74 38.12 -17.35
C LYS A 684 -11.52 36.77 -16.65
N LEU A 685 -12.51 35.87 -16.69
CA LEU A 685 -12.59 34.65 -15.87
C LEU A 685 -12.40 34.93 -14.36
N ARG A 686 -12.93 36.04 -13.84
CA ARG A 686 -12.79 36.44 -12.44
C ARG A 686 -14.09 36.27 -11.67
N ILE A 687 -14.00 35.67 -10.49
CA ILE A 687 -15.10 35.54 -9.52
C ILE A 687 -14.61 36.16 -8.22
N ALA A 688 -15.43 37.01 -7.62
CA ALA A 688 -15.11 37.71 -6.39
C ALA A 688 -15.02 36.75 -5.18
N PRO A 689 -14.23 37.08 -4.13
CA PRO A 689 -14.26 36.37 -2.86
C PRO A 689 -15.69 36.30 -2.29
N THR A 690 -16.27 35.10 -2.28
CA THR A 690 -17.70 34.92 -1.99
C THR A 690 -17.90 34.11 -0.71
N ILE A 691 -18.69 34.65 0.24
CA ILE A 691 -19.02 33.99 1.51
C ILE A 691 -20.49 33.58 1.47
N LEU A 692 -20.79 32.35 1.91
CA LEU A 692 -22.14 31.81 1.95
C LEU A 692 -22.45 31.29 3.35
N LEU A 693 -23.64 31.57 3.90
CA LEU A 693 -24.01 31.18 5.27
C LEU A 693 -25.16 30.17 5.28
N ASP A 694 -24.96 29.05 5.99
CA ASP A 694 -25.91 27.96 6.15
C ASP A 694 -26.46 27.42 4.81
N VAL A 695 -25.56 27.09 3.88
CA VAL A 695 -25.91 26.28 2.71
C VAL A 695 -26.33 24.87 3.16
N PRO A 696 -27.36 24.25 2.58
CA PRO A 696 -27.73 22.87 2.89
C PRO A 696 -26.58 21.89 2.60
N ARG A 697 -26.39 20.86 3.44
CA ARG A 697 -25.34 19.85 3.25
C ARG A 697 -25.52 19.03 1.97
N ASP A 698 -26.74 18.99 1.43
CA ASP A 698 -27.14 18.31 0.18
C ASP A 698 -27.26 19.27 -1.02
N SER A 699 -26.57 20.42 -0.97
CA SER A 699 -26.43 21.37 -2.08
C SER A 699 -25.19 21.09 -2.94
N LEU A 700 -25.20 21.51 -4.20
CA LEU A 700 -24.11 21.20 -5.15
C LEU A 700 -22.73 21.69 -4.67
N ILE A 701 -22.68 22.82 -3.94
CA ILE A 701 -21.43 23.39 -3.42
C ILE A 701 -20.80 22.55 -2.28
N MET A 702 -21.58 21.65 -1.68
CA MET A 702 -21.12 20.74 -0.63
C MET A 702 -20.78 19.32 -1.14
N GLY A 703 -21.27 18.92 -2.32
CA GLY A 703 -21.11 17.55 -2.84
C GLY A 703 -19.73 17.21 -3.42
N GLU A 704 -19.03 18.17 -4.03
CA GLU A 704 -17.67 18.01 -4.58
C GLU A 704 -16.74 19.14 -4.08
N GLU A 705 -15.44 19.01 -4.34
CA GLU A 705 -14.42 20.04 -4.06
C GLU A 705 -14.74 21.37 -4.75
N ILE A 706 -14.72 22.48 -3.99
CA ILE A 706 -15.08 23.79 -4.54
C ILE A 706 -14.01 24.28 -5.51
N PHE A 707 -12.72 24.15 -5.20
CA PHE A 707 -11.59 24.55 -6.06
C PHE A 707 -11.79 25.93 -6.71
N GLY A 708 -12.02 26.94 -5.87
CA GLY A 708 -12.33 28.31 -6.25
C GLY A 708 -12.76 29.19 -5.07
N PRO A 709 -13.16 30.45 -5.32
CA PRO A 709 -13.22 31.52 -4.32
C PRO A 709 -14.51 31.55 -3.50
N LEU A 710 -15.18 30.40 -3.33
CA LEU A 710 -16.46 30.30 -2.63
C LEU A 710 -16.23 29.64 -1.26
N LEU A 711 -16.65 30.29 -0.18
CA LEU A 711 -16.50 29.77 1.19
C LEU A 711 -17.86 29.69 1.91
N PRO A 712 -18.53 28.52 1.85
CA PRO A 712 -19.56 28.13 2.80
C PRO A 712 -19.12 28.21 4.26
N ILE A 713 -20.02 28.70 5.10
CA ILE A 713 -19.97 28.65 6.56
C ILE A 713 -21.20 27.89 7.03
N ILE A 714 -20.99 26.78 7.73
CA ILE A 714 -22.02 25.91 8.30
C ILE A 714 -22.13 26.20 9.79
N THR A 715 -23.34 26.45 10.28
CA THR A 715 -23.55 26.60 11.73
C THR A 715 -23.88 25.28 12.42
N VAL A 716 -23.31 25.12 13.62
CA VAL A 716 -23.64 24.08 14.61
C VAL A 716 -24.21 24.73 15.87
N ASN A 717 -24.84 23.95 16.76
CA ASN A 717 -25.23 24.48 18.08
C ASN A 717 -23.99 24.48 18.98
N GLU A 718 -23.47 23.30 19.28
CA GLU A 718 -22.23 23.10 20.03
C GLU A 718 -21.04 22.83 19.10
N LEU A 719 -19.84 23.25 19.50
CA LEU A 719 -18.64 23.13 18.64
C LEU A 719 -18.24 21.65 18.41
N ASP A 720 -18.53 20.76 19.36
CA ASP A 720 -18.27 19.32 19.26
C ASP A 720 -19.02 18.66 18.09
N GLU A 721 -20.20 19.19 17.70
CA GLU A 721 -20.96 18.71 16.52
C GLU A 721 -20.13 18.79 15.23
N SER A 722 -19.13 19.67 15.16
CA SER A 722 -18.26 19.83 14.00
C SER A 722 -17.46 18.56 13.67
N LEU A 723 -17.13 17.74 14.67
CA LEU A 723 -16.43 16.47 14.47
C LEU A 723 -17.32 15.47 13.71
N ASP A 724 -18.61 15.41 14.03
CA ASP A 724 -19.60 14.60 13.32
C ASP A 724 -19.90 15.14 11.93
N VAL A 725 -19.88 16.47 11.72
CA VAL A 725 -19.99 17.04 10.37
C VAL A 725 -18.83 16.56 9.49
N ILE A 726 -17.59 16.68 9.97
CA ILE A 726 -16.40 16.28 9.21
C ILE A 726 -16.38 14.77 8.96
N ASN A 727 -16.58 13.96 10.00
CA ASN A 727 -16.55 12.50 9.91
C ASN A 727 -17.76 11.88 9.19
N SER A 728 -18.78 12.68 8.83
CA SER A 728 -19.86 12.27 7.92
C SER A 728 -19.52 12.38 6.44
N GLY A 729 -18.43 13.08 6.09
CA GLY A 729 -17.89 13.19 4.73
C GLY A 729 -16.73 12.24 4.45
N ASP A 730 -16.16 12.36 3.26
CA ASP A 730 -14.89 11.70 2.92
C ASP A 730 -13.68 12.43 3.55
N LYS A 731 -12.64 11.66 3.86
CA LYS A 731 -11.40 12.13 4.51
C LYS A 731 -10.69 13.20 3.67
N ALA A 732 -10.49 14.37 4.27
CA ALA A 732 -9.90 15.53 3.60
C ALA A 732 -8.38 15.38 3.35
N LEU A 733 -7.85 16.11 2.35
CA LEU A 733 -6.40 16.22 2.17
C LEU A 733 -5.78 17.04 3.31
N ALA A 734 -6.40 18.16 3.68
CA ALA A 734 -6.03 18.95 4.85
C ALA A 734 -7.26 19.29 5.70
N ALA A 735 -7.10 19.42 7.02
CA ALA A 735 -8.15 19.92 7.91
C ALA A 735 -7.58 20.90 8.95
N TYR A 736 -8.41 21.90 9.29
CA TYR A 736 -7.98 23.09 10.02
C TYR A 736 -8.85 23.32 11.26
N ILE A 737 -8.24 23.78 12.35
CA ILE A 737 -8.95 24.19 13.56
C ILE A 737 -8.36 25.47 14.15
N PHE A 738 -9.20 26.45 14.44
CA PHE A 738 -8.85 27.63 15.22
C PHE A 738 -9.51 27.52 16.60
N THR A 739 -8.70 27.35 17.66
CA THR A 739 -9.14 27.26 19.06
C THR A 739 -7.97 27.54 20.02
N ASN A 740 -8.29 28.03 21.22
CA ASN A 740 -7.35 28.03 22.35
C ASN A 740 -7.65 26.92 23.38
N ASP A 741 -8.73 26.14 23.22
CA ASP A 741 -9.01 24.99 24.08
C ASP A 741 -8.10 23.81 23.72
N LYS A 742 -7.31 23.37 24.71
CA LYS A 742 -6.37 22.25 24.56
C LYS A 742 -7.08 20.91 24.43
N LYS A 743 -8.18 20.70 25.14
CA LYS A 743 -8.98 19.46 25.06
C LYS A 743 -9.64 19.35 23.70
N PHE A 744 -10.21 20.43 23.19
CA PHE A 744 -10.84 20.42 21.86
C PHE A 744 -9.80 20.26 20.74
N LYS A 745 -8.61 20.88 20.86
CA LYS A 745 -7.44 20.56 20.01
C LYS A 745 -7.12 19.05 20.04
N GLU A 746 -6.97 18.48 21.24
CA GLU A 746 -6.62 17.06 21.43
C GLU A 746 -7.71 16.12 20.87
N GLN A 747 -8.99 16.45 21.02
CA GLN A 747 -10.11 15.74 20.41
C GLN A 747 -10.08 15.83 18.88
N PHE A 748 -9.87 17.02 18.31
CA PHE A 748 -9.79 17.22 16.86
C PHE A 748 -8.67 16.38 16.24
N VAL A 749 -7.44 16.48 16.78
CA VAL A 749 -6.28 15.70 16.32
C VAL A 749 -6.48 14.19 16.51
N LYS A 750 -7.24 13.75 17.51
CA LYS A 750 -7.53 12.34 17.75
C LYS A 750 -8.65 11.77 16.87
N ASN A 751 -9.63 12.59 16.49
CA ASN A 751 -10.91 12.13 15.95
C ASN A 751 -11.15 12.52 14.48
N VAL A 752 -10.44 13.49 13.91
CA VAL A 752 -10.51 13.87 12.49
C VAL A 752 -9.40 13.17 11.72
N SER A 753 -9.77 12.43 10.67
CA SER A 753 -8.82 11.74 9.78
C SER A 753 -8.63 12.54 8.49
N ALA A 754 -7.39 12.96 8.22
CA ALA A 754 -7.00 13.75 7.06
C ALA A 754 -5.52 13.55 6.72
N GLY A 755 -5.12 13.91 5.50
CA GLY A 755 -3.71 13.87 5.07
C GLY A 755 -2.77 14.77 5.89
N GLY A 756 -3.28 15.91 6.37
CA GLY A 756 -2.57 16.79 7.30
C GLY A 756 -3.51 17.67 8.13
N LEU A 757 -3.08 17.99 9.36
CA LEU A 757 -3.84 18.82 10.31
C LEU A 757 -3.04 20.07 10.72
N LEU A 758 -3.71 21.22 10.86
CA LEU A 758 -3.10 22.42 11.44
C LEU A 758 -4.00 23.07 12.48
N VAL A 759 -3.36 23.70 13.46
CA VAL A 759 -4.01 24.35 14.60
C VAL A 759 -3.64 25.84 14.60
N ASN A 760 -4.66 26.70 14.60
CA ASN A 760 -4.58 28.16 14.51
C ASN A 760 -3.88 28.72 13.26
N ASP A 761 -3.70 27.92 12.21
CA ASP A 761 -3.17 28.34 10.91
C ASP A 761 -3.74 27.49 9.75
N THR A 762 -3.55 27.93 8.51
CA THR A 762 -3.96 27.18 7.31
C THR A 762 -2.79 26.97 6.35
N THR A 763 -2.79 25.88 5.59
CA THR A 763 -1.87 25.54 4.48
C THR A 763 -0.37 25.39 4.80
N LEU A 764 0.17 26.03 5.84
CA LEU A 764 1.60 26.12 6.18
C LEU A 764 2.35 24.77 6.26
N HIS A 765 1.66 23.68 6.59
CA HIS A 765 2.23 22.32 6.62
C HIS A 765 2.90 21.88 5.31
N VAL A 766 2.44 22.39 4.15
CA VAL A 766 2.94 21.99 2.83
C VAL A 766 4.38 22.44 2.58
N VAL A 767 4.86 23.44 3.34
CA VAL A 767 6.25 23.93 3.31
C VAL A 767 7.09 23.46 4.51
N VAL A 768 6.63 22.43 5.24
CA VAL A 768 7.40 21.71 6.26
C VAL A 768 7.91 20.43 5.63
N ASP A 769 9.15 20.43 5.15
CA ASP A 769 9.80 19.32 4.45
C ASP A 769 10.11 18.10 5.34
N THR A 770 9.88 18.20 6.65
CA THR A 770 9.96 17.11 7.62
C THR A 770 8.61 16.46 7.93
N LEU A 771 7.50 16.97 7.40
CA LEU A 771 6.20 16.31 7.43
C LEU A 771 5.93 15.54 6.12
N PRO A 772 5.23 14.40 6.18
CA PRO A 772 4.68 13.76 4.99
C PRO A 772 3.55 14.62 4.41
N PHE A 773 3.48 14.71 3.08
CA PHE A 773 2.35 15.33 2.37
C PHE A 773 1.70 14.32 1.40
N GLY A 774 0.39 14.15 1.50
CA GLY A 774 -0.37 13.13 0.77
C GLY A 774 -1.75 12.93 1.40
N GLY A 775 -2.63 12.17 0.74
CA GLY A 775 -4.03 11.99 1.19
C GLY A 775 -4.35 10.60 1.71
N VAL A 776 -5.60 10.44 2.17
CA VAL A 776 -6.12 9.18 2.73
C VAL A 776 -7.53 8.91 2.18
N GLY A 777 -7.68 7.90 1.32
CA GLY A 777 -8.97 7.54 0.73
C GLY A 777 -9.27 8.38 -0.52
N GLU A 778 -10.39 9.11 -0.55
CA GLU A 778 -10.75 9.93 -1.73
C GLU A 778 -9.75 11.08 -1.99
N SER A 779 -9.11 11.61 -0.93
CA SER A 779 -8.01 12.58 -1.03
C SER A 779 -6.68 11.95 -1.46
N GLY A 780 -6.59 10.62 -1.61
CA GLY A 780 -5.43 9.96 -2.20
C GLY A 780 -4.84 8.80 -1.40
N MET A 781 -3.63 8.42 -1.79
CA MET A 781 -2.86 7.35 -1.14
C MET A 781 -1.34 7.53 -1.34
N GLY A 782 -0.59 7.23 -0.29
CA GLY A 782 0.85 7.47 -0.21
C GLY A 782 1.18 8.91 0.19
N ALA A 783 2.46 9.19 0.42
CA ALA A 783 2.94 10.51 0.81
C ALA A 783 4.32 10.81 0.22
N TYR A 784 4.63 12.09 0.04
CA TYR A 784 5.89 12.64 -0.45
C TYR A 784 6.31 13.87 0.37
N HIS A 785 7.24 14.69 -0.17
CA HIS A 785 8.08 15.70 0.51
C HIS A 785 9.25 15.11 1.32
N GLY A 786 10.35 15.87 1.46
CA GLY A 786 11.50 15.48 2.27
C GLY A 786 12.07 14.09 1.92
N LYS A 787 12.24 13.23 2.93
CA LYS A 787 12.56 11.80 2.72
C LYS A 787 11.35 10.98 2.26
N PHE A 788 10.12 11.37 2.58
CA PHE A 788 8.93 10.69 2.07
C PHE A 788 8.90 10.71 0.52
N SER A 789 9.43 11.75 -0.13
CA SER A 789 9.68 11.74 -1.58
C SER A 789 10.65 10.63 -2.02
N PHE A 790 11.75 10.39 -1.30
CA PHE A 790 12.71 9.33 -1.65
C PHE A 790 12.16 7.93 -1.33
N ASP A 791 11.52 7.75 -0.18
CA ASP A 791 10.86 6.50 0.21
C ASP A 791 9.66 6.19 -0.71
N ALA A 792 8.98 7.20 -1.27
CA ALA A 792 7.93 6.99 -2.27
C ALA A 792 8.47 6.43 -3.61
N PHE A 793 9.74 6.68 -3.93
CA PHE A 793 10.38 6.27 -5.19
C PHE A 793 11.50 5.22 -5.00
N THR A 794 11.61 4.61 -3.81
CA THR A 794 12.49 3.45 -3.55
C THR A 794 11.71 2.24 -3.03
N HIS A 795 12.24 1.05 -3.28
CA HIS A 795 11.92 -0.18 -2.54
C HIS A 795 12.87 -0.33 -1.34
N LYS A 796 12.40 -0.92 -0.24
CA LYS A 796 13.22 -1.28 0.92
C LYS A 796 13.63 -2.75 0.80
N LYS A 797 14.69 -3.02 0.03
CA LYS A 797 15.19 -4.38 -0.24
C LYS A 797 15.83 -4.97 1.01
N ALA A 798 15.25 -6.04 1.53
CA ALA A 798 15.82 -6.78 2.66
C ALA A 798 17.05 -7.59 2.22
N VAL A 799 18.12 -7.63 3.02
CA VAL A 799 19.33 -8.42 2.77
C VAL A 799 19.74 -9.16 4.05
N LEU A 800 20.03 -10.47 3.92
CA LEU A 800 20.44 -11.39 5.01
C LEU A 800 21.70 -12.21 4.66
#